data_AF-A0A2N2RTM7-F1
#
_entry.id   AF-A0A2N2RTM7-F1
#
_cell.length_a   1.000
_cell.length_b   1.000
_cell.length_c   1.000
_cell.angle_alpha   90.00
_cell.angle_beta   90.00
_cell.angle_gamma   90.00
#
_symmetry.space_group_name_H-M   'P 1'
#
loop_
_entity.id
_entity.type
_entity.pdbx_description
1 polymer ?
#
loop_
_entity_poly.entity_id
_entity_poly.type
_entity_poly.pdbx_seq_one_letter_code
_entity_poly.pdbx_strand_id
1 'polypeptide(L)'
;MLKKIPVEQLTLGMHLQAFCGAWLEHPFWRTKFVLSDPNDLTLIRESTITQVWIDVSKGLDIAVSDGEQVVVAEEIPEPPPAVQEKASFNDEVKRAAKICAKGKEAVVSMFQEARMGKAIEAEAAAPLVEEISNSVLRNPGALISLARLKIADDYTYMHSVAVCALMIALSRKLGLDEQQTRDAGMAGLLHDLGKAMIPLEILNKPGKLTEEEFALVKTHPEEGHKLLLAGKGITDIVKDVCLHHHEKIDGSGYPKGLNGETMSLFAKMGAVCDVYDAITSNRPYKAGWDPAESIKRMAEWKGHFDPNVFQAFVKSLGIYPVGSLVRLESGKLGVVVEQGEQSLLKPKVKVFFSTKSQAYIKPEIIDLARSPEKIAGREEAAKWGIKDIPRLGLKRRSLINPAGRRGPPVSNNAVIPLPVTVYLELTVAEFKDYVIADLNLADWGRKEIRIAETEMPGLMAIREEFAKSQPLKGARITGSLHMTIQTAVLIETLTALGAEVRWASCNIFSTQDHAAAAIAAQGIPVFAVKGETLVDYWDYTHRIFEWADGGYSNMILDDGGDATLLLHLGARAEQDISVVAKPGSEEETILFAAIKAKLAIDPTWYSVRLAAVKGVTEETTTGVHRLYQMHQRGELKFPGINVNDSVTKSKFDNLYGCRESLVDGIKRATDVMIAGKVALIVGYGDVGKGCAQAMRALSAQVWVTEIDPICALQAAMEGFRVVTTEYAADKADIFVTTTGNFHVITHDHMAAMKNNAIVCNIGHFDNEIDVASIEKYQWEEIKPQVDHVIFPDGKRIILLAKGRLVNLGCGTGHPSYVMSSSFANQTIAQIELWTEAVKGSNKYPVGVYTLPKHLDEKVARLQLKTLNAQLSELTDEQAAYISVPKEGPYKTDHYRY
;
A
#
# COMPACT_ATOMS: atom_id res chain seq x y z
N MET A 1 -12.64 22.80 38.99
CA MET A 1 -12.06 21.44 38.78
C MET A 1 -12.78 20.82 37.61
N LEU A 2 -12.09 20.19 36.67
CA LEU A 2 -12.74 19.65 35.47
C LEU A 2 -13.18 18.20 35.69
N LYS A 3 -14.44 17.89 35.40
CA LYS A 3 -14.97 16.51 35.36
C LYS A 3 -15.51 16.22 33.96
N LYS A 4 -15.21 15.04 33.43
CA LYS A 4 -15.84 14.53 32.21
C LYS A 4 -17.08 13.74 32.61
N ILE A 5 -18.23 14.08 32.04
CA ILE A 5 -19.51 13.47 32.39
C ILE A 5 -20.27 13.02 31.13
N PRO A 6 -21.09 11.96 31.20
CA PRO A 6 -22.08 11.65 30.17
C PRO A 6 -23.11 12.77 30.02
N VAL A 7 -23.59 13.01 28.80
CA VAL A 7 -24.55 14.08 28.50
C VAL A 7 -25.92 13.89 29.19
N GLU A 8 -26.27 12.66 29.52
CA GLU A 8 -27.46 12.30 30.30
C GLU A 8 -27.40 12.87 31.73
N GLN A 9 -26.20 13.08 32.28
CA GLN A 9 -25.97 13.63 33.62
C GLN A 9 -25.91 15.16 33.64
N LEU A 10 -25.96 15.83 32.49
CA LEU A 10 -26.08 17.30 32.45
C LEU A 10 -27.40 17.77 33.06
N THR A 11 -27.32 18.79 33.91
CA THR A 11 -28.46 19.54 34.44
C THR A 11 -28.26 21.04 34.25
N LEU A 12 -29.35 21.80 34.35
CA LEU A 12 -29.28 23.26 34.31
C LEU A 12 -28.47 23.77 35.52
N GLY A 13 -27.59 24.74 35.27
CA GLY A 13 -26.66 25.29 36.26
C GLY A 13 -25.25 24.69 36.23
N MET A 14 -25.00 23.62 35.46
CA MET A 14 -23.64 23.12 35.22
C MET A 14 -22.85 24.05 34.27
N HIS A 15 -21.56 24.24 34.52
CA HIS A 15 -20.68 25.04 33.65
C HIS A 15 -19.97 24.14 32.62
N LEU A 16 -20.44 24.13 31.38
CA LEU A 16 -19.79 23.46 30.26
C LEU A 16 -18.46 24.13 29.93
N GLN A 17 -17.39 23.34 29.91
CA GLN A 17 -16.01 23.76 29.63
C GLN A 17 -15.50 23.27 28.27
N ALA A 18 -16.02 22.15 27.76
CA ALA A 18 -15.79 21.66 26.38
C ALA A 18 -16.78 20.53 26.02
N PHE A 19 -17.12 20.41 24.74
CA PHE A 19 -17.76 19.23 24.17
C PHE A 19 -16.72 18.17 23.76
N CYS A 20 -17.06 16.89 23.81
CA CYS A 20 -16.19 15.81 23.32
C CYS A 20 -16.65 15.36 21.93
N GLY A 21 -16.03 15.91 20.88
CA GLY A 21 -16.33 15.61 19.47
C GLY A 21 -15.62 16.60 18.55
N ALA A 22 -15.78 16.45 17.23
CA ALA A 22 -15.30 17.46 16.29
C ALA A 22 -16.21 18.71 16.33
N TRP A 23 -15.66 19.89 16.09
CA TRP A 23 -16.43 21.15 16.24
C TRP A 23 -17.63 21.28 15.26
N LEU A 24 -17.59 20.54 14.16
CA LEU A 24 -18.67 20.42 13.17
C LEU A 24 -19.84 19.54 13.63
N GLU A 25 -19.68 18.78 14.72
CA GLU A 25 -20.66 17.81 15.22
C GLU A 25 -21.54 18.39 16.35
N HIS A 26 -21.31 19.64 16.78
CA HIS A 26 -22.07 20.28 17.85
C HIS A 26 -22.84 21.53 17.37
N PRO A 27 -24.13 21.71 17.71
CA PRO A 27 -24.96 22.81 17.19
C PRO A 27 -24.66 24.20 17.81
N PHE A 28 -23.66 24.30 18.69
CA PHE A 28 -23.37 25.52 19.46
C PHE A 28 -22.20 26.33 18.90
N TRP A 29 -22.46 27.63 18.68
CA TRP A 29 -21.44 28.64 18.36
C TRP A 29 -20.58 29.05 19.57
N ARG A 30 -20.90 28.56 20.78
CA ARG A 30 -20.19 28.83 22.03
C ARG A 30 -19.75 27.50 22.66
N THR A 31 -18.47 27.39 23.00
CA THR A 31 -17.88 26.15 23.54
C THR A 31 -17.75 26.14 25.07
N LYS A 32 -18.01 27.27 25.74
CA LYS A 32 -17.92 27.43 27.20
C LYS A 32 -19.02 28.35 27.72
N PHE A 33 -19.90 27.84 28.58
CA PHE A 33 -21.01 28.59 29.16
C PHE A 33 -21.63 27.85 30.37
N VAL A 34 -22.35 28.57 31.22
CA VAL A 34 -23.25 27.95 32.20
C VAL A 34 -24.52 27.54 31.48
N LEU A 35 -24.89 26.27 31.58
CA LEU A 35 -26.07 25.70 30.92
C LEU A 35 -27.34 26.17 31.64
N SER A 36 -27.86 27.34 31.26
CA SER A 36 -29.02 27.97 31.91
C SER A 36 -30.33 27.83 31.13
N ASP A 37 -30.29 27.54 29.83
CA ASP A 37 -31.47 27.39 28.98
C ASP A 37 -31.89 25.90 28.87
N PRO A 38 -33.15 25.54 29.19
CA PRO A 38 -33.70 24.20 28.94
C PRO A 38 -33.58 23.72 27.48
N ASN A 39 -33.61 24.63 26.51
CA ASN A 39 -33.48 24.31 25.09
C ASN A 39 -32.05 23.87 24.75
N ASP A 40 -31.04 24.54 25.31
CA ASP A 40 -29.64 24.15 25.14
C ASP A 40 -29.39 22.74 25.70
N LEU A 41 -29.94 22.41 26.87
CA LEU A 41 -29.81 21.07 27.46
C LEU A 41 -30.45 19.98 26.57
N THR A 42 -31.60 20.29 25.96
CA THR A 42 -32.29 19.40 25.01
C THR A 42 -31.45 19.21 23.74
N LEU A 43 -30.98 20.31 23.13
CA LEU A 43 -30.11 20.30 21.95
C LEU A 43 -28.80 19.53 22.14
N ILE A 44 -28.19 19.57 23.34
CA ILE A 44 -27.00 18.76 23.63
C ILE A 44 -27.36 17.27 23.69
N ARG A 45 -28.48 16.91 24.33
CA ARG A 45 -28.95 15.52 24.47
C ARG A 45 -29.44 14.89 23.17
N GLU A 46 -29.92 15.68 22.23
CA GLU A 46 -30.34 15.23 20.89
C GLU A 46 -29.20 15.26 19.86
N SER A 47 -28.02 15.80 20.22
CA SER A 47 -26.83 15.79 19.37
C SER A 47 -26.10 14.45 19.39
N THR A 48 -25.12 14.27 18.49
CA THR A 48 -24.22 13.11 18.45
C THR A 48 -23.18 13.09 19.58
N ILE A 49 -23.18 14.09 20.48
CA ILE A 49 -22.22 14.24 21.56
C ILE A 49 -22.63 13.36 22.75
N THR A 50 -21.80 12.37 23.09
CA THR A 50 -22.07 11.46 24.22
C THR A 50 -21.49 11.93 25.55
N GLN A 51 -20.46 12.79 25.52
CA GLN A 51 -19.74 13.24 26.72
C GLN A 51 -19.33 14.71 26.65
N VAL A 52 -19.26 15.37 27.81
CA VAL A 52 -18.83 16.77 27.96
C VAL A 52 -17.89 16.92 29.14
N TRP A 53 -17.10 17.99 29.12
CA TRP A 53 -16.36 18.46 30.29
C TRP A 53 -17.13 19.58 30.99
N ILE A 54 -17.36 19.43 32.28
CA ILE A 54 -17.88 20.49 33.15
C ILE A 54 -16.77 21.03 34.08
N ASP A 55 -16.84 22.31 34.44
CA ASP A 55 -16.02 22.92 35.49
C ASP A 55 -16.82 23.09 36.77
N VAL A 56 -16.71 22.13 37.70
CA VAL A 56 -17.45 22.11 38.97
C VAL A 56 -17.01 23.22 39.95
N SER A 57 -16.04 24.06 39.57
CA SER A 57 -15.73 25.29 40.31
C SER A 57 -16.46 26.54 39.79
N LYS A 58 -17.28 26.40 38.73
CA LYS A 58 -18.00 27.51 38.08
C LYS A 58 -19.49 27.22 37.83
N GLY A 59 -19.97 26.05 38.20
CA GLY A 59 -21.35 25.61 38.08
C GLY A 59 -21.57 24.35 38.91
N LEU A 60 -22.77 23.79 38.83
CA LEU A 60 -23.16 22.59 39.57
C LEU A 60 -22.30 21.36 39.22
N ASP A 61 -22.18 20.47 40.20
CA ASP A 61 -21.59 19.13 40.09
C ASP A 61 -22.71 18.08 39.97
N ILE A 62 -22.36 16.83 39.65
CA ILE A 62 -23.30 15.70 39.69
C ILE A 62 -23.76 15.52 41.14
N ALA A 63 -25.08 15.41 41.35
CA ALA A 63 -25.64 15.16 42.67
C ALA A 63 -25.19 13.79 43.21
N VAL A 64 -24.51 13.79 44.36
CA VAL A 64 -24.12 12.57 45.07
C VAL A 64 -25.30 12.13 45.93
N SER A 65 -25.80 10.91 45.71
CA SER A 65 -26.83 10.30 46.56
C SER A 65 -26.18 9.61 47.76
N ASP A 66 -26.16 10.29 48.90
CA ASP A 66 -25.71 9.71 50.16
C ASP A 66 -26.74 8.77 50.79
N GLY A 67 -26.32 7.54 51.07
CA GLY A 67 -26.79 6.75 52.20
C GLY A 67 -27.98 5.80 51.99
N GLU A 68 -27.66 4.51 51.87
CA GLU A 68 -28.41 3.50 52.64
C GLU A 68 -27.45 2.43 53.19
N GLN A 69 -27.74 1.90 54.37
CA GLN A 69 -26.79 1.17 55.20
C GLN A 69 -26.83 -0.35 55.00
N VAL A 70 -25.63 -0.93 55.09
CA VAL A 70 -25.28 -2.31 55.49
C VAL A 70 -26.46 -3.27 55.73
N VAL A 71 -26.70 -4.15 54.76
CA VAL A 71 -27.21 -5.50 55.03
C VAL A 71 -26.02 -6.46 54.87
N VAL A 72 -25.76 -7.30 55.86
CA VAL A 72 -24.73 -8.34 55.77
C VAL A 72 -25.23 -9.43 54.84
N ALA A 73 -24.87 -9.32 53.56
CA ALA A 73 -24.96 -10.44 52.62
C ALA A 73 -23.78 -11.38 52.86
N GLU A 74 -24.05 -12.68 52.89
CA GLU A 74 -23.02 -13.72 52.89
C GLU A 74 -22.07 -13.54 51.71
N GLU A 75 -20.83 -14.04 51.83
CA GLU A 75 -19.91 -14.14 50.70
C GLU A 75 -20.59 -14.90 49.56
N ILE A 76 -21.07 -14.17 48.55
CA ILE A 76 -21.45 -14.76 47.27
C ILE A 76 -20.14 -15.36 46.74
N PRO A 77 -20.02 -16.70 46.61
CA PRO A 77 -18.81 -17.28 46.06
C PRO A 77 -18.60 -16.69 44.67
N GLU A 78 -17.37 -16.31 44.33
CA GLU A 78 -17.07 -15.86 42.98
C GLU A 78 -17.68 -16.87 41.99
N PRO A 79 -18.51 -16.42 41.02
CA PRO A 79 -19.12 -17.34 40.09
C PRO A 79 -17.98 -18.12 39.42
N PRO A 80 -17.99 -19.46 39.48
CA PRO A 80 -16.83 -20.26 39.10
C PRO A 80 -16.42 -19.87 37.69
N PRO A 81 -15.12 -19.58 37.46
CA PRO A 81 -14.66 -18.83 36.30
C PRO A 81 -15.24 -19.43 35.04
N ALA A 82 -16.04 -18.63 34.32
CA ALA A 82 -16.79 -19.08 33.17
C ALA A 82 -15.85 -19.82 32.23
N VAL A 83 -16.07 -21.14 32.09
CA VAL A 83 -15.14 -22.03 31.39
C VAL A 83 -15.08 -21.60 29.93
N GLN A 84 -14.07 -20.80 29.59
CA GLN A 84 -13.86 -20.37 28.22
C GLN A 84 -13.66 -21.62 27.36
N GLU A 85 -14.62 -21.92 26.50
CA GLU A 85 -14.56 -23.09 25.64
C GLU A 85 -13.28 -23.05 24.82
N LYS A 86 -12.50 -24.14 24.90
CA LYS A 86 -11.26 -24.29 24.13
C LYS A 86 -11.61 -24.21 22.64
N ALA A 87 -10.97 -23.27 21.95
CA ALA A 87 -11.24 -23.03 20.54
C ALA A 87 -10.37 -23.94 19.66
N SER A 88 -10.92 -24.34 18.52
CA SER A 88 -10.15 -25.03 17.48
C SER A 88 -8.95 -24.15 17.07
N PHE A 89 -7.82 -24.77 16.73
CA PHE A 89 -6.62 -24.03 16.32
C PHE A 89 -6.93 -23.04 15.18
N ASN A 90 -7.70 -23.47 14.18
CA ASN A 90 -8.08 -22.64 13.03
C ASN A 90 -9.01 -21.46 13.37
N ASP A 91 -9.80 -21.57 14.43
CA ASP A 91 -10.72 -20.49 14.83
C ASP A 91 -10.06 -19.49 15.77
N GLU A 92 -9.22 -19.94 16.71
CA GLU A 92 -8.43 -19.02 17.51
C GLU A 92 -7.37 -18.29 16.69
N VAL A 93 -6.77 -18.95 15.70
CA VAL A 93 -5.86 -18.33 14.72
C VAL A 93 -6.45 -17.05 14.09
N LYS A 94 -7.74 -17.03 13.75
CA LYS A 94 -8.40 -15.83 13.18
C LYS A 94 -8.50 -14.68 14.18
N ARG A 95 -8.62 -14.98 15.47
CA ARG A 95 -8.70 -14.00 16.57
C ARG A 95 -7.29 -13.51 16.93
N ALA A 96 -6.37 -14.44 17.14
CA ALA A 96 -4.95 -14.21 17.36
C ALA A 96 -4.31 -13.31 16.29
N ALA A 97 -4.68 -13.46 15.00
CA ALA A 97 -4.18 -12.58 13.94
C ALA A 97 -4.56 -11.09 14.15
N LYS A 98 -5.76 -10.81 14.67
CA LYS A 98 -6.19 -9.45 15.03
C LYS A 98 -5.44 -8.90 16.25
N ILE A 99 -5.21 -9.77 17.23
CA ILE A 99 -4.46 -9.44 18.47
C ILE A 99 -3.00 -9.10 18.12
N CYS A 100 -2.37 -9.87 17.21
CA CYS A 100 -1.03 -9.54 16.69
C CYS A 100 -0.99 -8.19 15.98
N ALA A 101 -1.99 -7.86 15.15
CA ALA A 101 -2.06 -6.58 14.44
C ALA A 101 -2.17 -5.38 15.41
N LYS A 102 -3.15 -5.41 16.33
CA LYS A 102 -3.28 -4.40 17.40
C LYS A 102 -2.02 -4.32 18.27
N GLY A 103 -1.45 -5.47 18.61
CA GLY A 103 -0.26 -5.58 19.45
C GLY A 103 0.96 -4.92 18.82
N LYS A 104 1.14 -5.06 17.50
CA LYS A 104 2.18 -4.35 16.76
C LYS A 104 2.03 -2.83 16.90
N GLU A 105 0.83 -2.30 16.65
CA GLU A 105 0.56 -0.85 16.74
C GLU A 105 0.83 -0.30 18.15
N ALA A 106 0.35 -1.00 19.19
CA ALA A 106 0.56 -0.62 20.58
C ALA A 106 2.04 -0.62 20.98
N VAL A 107 2.79 -1.69 20.67
CA VAL A 107 4.21 -1.79 21.02
C VAL A 107 5.05 -0.76 20.23
N VAL A 108 4.73 -0.50 18.95
CA VAL A 108 5.39 0.57 18.17
C VAL A 108 5.16 1.93 18.83
N SER A 109 3.92 2.25 19.23
CA SER A 109 3.61 3.51 19.93
C SER A 109 4.40 3.65 21.23
N MET A 110 4.40 2.61 22.07
CA MET A 110 5.14 2.59 23.34
C MET A 110 6.65 2.83 23.15
N PHE A 111 7.27 2.21 22.15
CA PHE A 111 8.71 2.38 21.86
C PHE A 111 9.03 3.79 21.35
N GLN A 112 8.13 4.41 20.56
CA GLN A 112 8.28 5.80 20.11
C GLN A 112 8.17 6.76 21.30
N GLU A 113 7.21 6.55 22.19
CA GLU A 113 7.05 7.38 23.40
C GLU A 113 8.24 7.26 24.36
N ALA A 114 8.75 6.05 24.58
CA ALA A 114 9.98 5.82 25.34
C ALA A 114 11.18 6.54 24.73
N ARG A 115 11.35 6.50 23.40
CA ARG A 115 12.41 7.25 22.70
C ARG A 115 12.25 8.77 22.81
N MET A 116 11.03 9.29 22.96
CA MET A 116 10.78 10.69 23.26
C MET A 116 10.98 11.05 24.75
N GLY A 117 11.45 10.12 25.57
CA GLY A 117 11.67 10.33 27.01
C GLY A 117 10.39 10.40 27.83
N LYS A 118 9.24 9.96 27.30
CA LYS A 118 8.00 9.84 28.07
C LYS A 118 8.06 8.60 28.98
N ALA A 119 7.49 8.72 30.17
CA ALA A 119 7.26 7.57 31.04
C ALA A 119 6.19 6.64 30.45
N ILE A 120 6.38 5.33 30.56
CA ILE A 120 5.39 4.33 30.15
C ILE A 120 4.43 4.07 31.31
N GLU A 121 3.12 4.12 31.05
CA GLU A 121 2.08 3.83 32.04
C GLU A 121 1.49 2.43 31.80
N ALA A 122 1.38 1.62 32.86
CA ALA A 122 0.94 0.22 32.75
C ALA A 122 -0.48 0.06 32.19
N GLU A 123 -1.34 1.05 32.45
CA GLU A 123 -2.74 1.09 31.99
C GLU A 123 -2.86 1.09 30.46
N ALA A 124 -1.89 1.65 29.74
CA ALA A 124 -1.89 1.68 28.28
C ALA A 124 -1.63 0.30 27.65
N ALA A 125 -0.88 -0.56 28.34
CA ALA A 125 -0.49 -1.89 27.86
C ALA A 125 -1.40 -3.02 28.40
N ALA A 126 -2.08 -2.81 29.52
CA ALA A 126 -2.88 -3.84 30.19
C ALA A 126 -3.96 -4.49 29.30
N PRO A 127 -4.75 -3.75 28.49
CA PRO A 127 -5.76 -4.35 27.62
C PRO A 127 -5.17 -5.32 26.57
N LEU A 128 -3.97 -5.04 26.07
CA LEU A 128 -3.29 -5.93 25.13
C LEU A 128 -2.83 -7.23 25.82
N VAL A 129 -2.26 -7.13 27.02
CA VAL A 129 -1.86 -8.29 27.81
C VAL A 129 -3.08 -9.16 28.15
N GLU A 130 -4.23 -8.55 28.42
CA GLU A 130 -5.51 -9.25 28.64
C GLU A 130 -6.04 -9.94 27.36
N GLU A 131 -6.03 -9.27 26.20
CA GLU A 131 -6.40 -9.90 24.91
C GLU A 131 -5.50 -11.11 24.59
N ILE A 132 -4.18 -10.97 24.77
CA ILE A 132 -3.19 -12.04 24.60
C ILE A 132 -3.47 -13.18 25.60
N SER A 133 -3.66 -12.85 26.87
CA SER A 133 -3.93 -13.80 27.95
C SER A 133 -5.15 -14.68 27.67
N ASN A 134 -6.24 -14.05 27.21
CA ASN A 134 -7.47 -14.69 26.79
C ASN A 134 -7.30 -15.55 25.52
N SER A 135 -6.45 -15.14 24.57
CA SER A 135 -6.12 -15.97 23.40
C SER A 135 -5.33 -17.22 23.77
N VAL A 136 -4.35 -17.08 24.67
CA VAL A 136 -3.56 -18.20 25.20
C VAL A 136 -4.40 -19.17 26.04
N LEU A 137 -5.49 -18.72 26.69
CA LEU A 137 -6.46 -19.62 27.35
C LEU A 137 -7.16 -20.52 26.33
N ARG A 138 -7.70 -19.92 25.25
CA ARG A 138 -8.51 -20.63 24.26
C ARG A 138 -7.69 -21.55 23.37
N ASN A 139 -6.48 -21.13 22.97
CA ASN A 139 -5.52 -22.00 22.28
C ASN A 139 -4.07 -21.45 22.41
N PRO A 140 -3.20 -22.03 23.26
CA PRO A 140 -1.84 -21.53 23.45
C PRO A 140 -0.98 -21.64 22.18
N GLY A 141 -1.23 -22.64 21.33
CA GLY A 141 -0.47 -22.84 20.10
C GLY A 141 -0.76 -21.80 19.01
N ALA A 142 -1.98 -21.26 18.94
CA ALA A 142 -2.43 -20.39 17.86
C ALA A 142 -1.68 -19.06 17.81
N LEU A 143 -1.68 -18.31 18.92
CA LEU A 143 -1.04 -16.99 19.00
C LEU A 143 0.48 -17.09 18.90
N ILE A 144 1.10 -18.05 19.60
CA ILE A 144 2.56 -18.28 19.55
C ILE A 144 3.00 -18.64 18.11
N SER A 145 2.23 -19.47 17.39
CA SER A 145 2.56 -19.81 16.01
C SER A 145 2.42 -18.63 15.05
N LEU A 146 1.42 -17.77 15.26
CA LEU A 146 1.21 -16.57 14.44
C LEU A 146 2.26 -15.48 14.69
N ALA A 147 2.54 -15.18 15.95
CA ALA A 147 3.52 -14.16 16.33
C ALA A 147 4.92 -14.48 15.77
N ARG A 148 5.24 -15.76 15.51
CA ARG A 148 6.51 -16.23 14.92
C ARG A 148 6.59 -16.14 13.39
N LEU A 149 5.51 -15.86 12.66
CA LEU A 149 5.48 -15.78 11.17
C LEU A 149 5.92 -14.40 10.62
N LYS A 150 6.93 -13.78 11.24
CA LYS A 150 7.37 -12.39 11.00
C LYS A 150 8.13 -12.20 9.68
N ILE A 151 8.15 -10.97 9.18
CA ILE A 151 9.05 -10.45 8.14
C ILE A 151 10.17 -9.63 8.83
N ALA A 152 11.31 -9.45 8.15
CA ALA A 152 12.53 -8.85 8.66
C ALA A 152 12.37 -7.52 9.43
N ASP A 153 11.56 -6.59 8.89
CA ASP A 153 11.50 -5.20 9.38
C ASP A 153 10.67 -5.03 10.66
N ASP A 154 9.92 -6.07 11.06
CA ASP A 154 9.05 -6.08 12.24
C ASP A 154 9.69 -6.71 13.49
N TYR A 155 10.97 -7.06 13.42
CA TYR A 155 11.64 -7.97 14.36
C TYR A 155 11.40 -7.63 15.84
N THR A 156 11.70 -6.39 16.25
CA THR A 156 11.65 -5.96 17.66
C THR A 156 10.21 -5.91 18.22
N TYR A 157 9.25 -5.41 17.44
CA TYR A 157 7.89 -5.16 17.94
C TYR A 157 7.06 -6.45 18.07
N MET A 158 7.16 -7.34 17.08
CA MET A 158 6.47 -8.63 17.13
C MET A 158 7.16 -9.64 18.06
N HIS A 159 8.41 -9.38 18.47
CA HIS A 159 9.11 -10.15 19.50
C HIS A 159 8.48 -9.93 20.89
N SER A 160 8.27 -8.69 21.33
CA SER A 160 7.53 -8.38 22.57
C SER A 160 6.17 -9.10 22.67
N VAL A 161 5.39 -9.14 21.58
CA VAL A 161 4.09 -9.83 21.55
C VAL A 161 4.25 -11.35 21.68
N ALA A 162 5.28 -11.94 21.06
CA ALA A 162 5.57 -13.37 21.15
C ALA A 162 6.06 -13.77 22.55
N VAL A 163 6.98 -13.00 23.15
CA VAL A 163 7.52 -13.23 24.49
C VAL A 163 6.43 -13.05 25.56
N CYS A 164 5.54 -12.06 25.43
CA CYS A 164 4.33 -11.93 26.26
C CYS A 164 3.47 -13.20 26.24
N ALA A 165 3.15 -13.73 25.06
CA ALA A 165 2.36 -14.96 24.93
C ALA A 165 3.07 -16.20 25.51
N LEU A 166 4.40 -16.31 25.32
CA LEU A 166 5.21 -17.39 25.89
C LEU A 166 5.26 -17.32 27.42
N MET A 167 5.43 -16.13 28.00
CA MET A 167 5.45 -15.91 29.44
C MET A 167 4.13 -16.30 30.11
N ILE A 168 2.99 -15.95 29.51
CA ILE A 168 1.65 -16.35 29.99
C ILE A 168 1.42 -17.86 29.87
N ALA A 169 1.90 -18.49 28.79
CA ALA A 169 1.82 -19.94 28.65
C ALA A 169 2.69 -20.69 29.69
N LEU A 170 3.84 -20.11 30.04
CA LEU A 170 4.77 -20.64 31.04
C LEU A 170 4.27 -20.42 32.48
N SER A 171 3.75 -19.23 32.82
CA SER A 171 3.22 -18.92 34.16
C SER A 171 2.12 -19.89 34.56
N ARG A 172 1.16 -20.12 33.64
CA ARG A 172 0.08 -21.11 33.81
C ARG A 172 0.60 -22.53 33.93
N LYS A 173 1.70 -22.87 33.24
CA LYS A 173 2.28 -24.20 33.32
C LYS A 173 3.04 -24.45 34.63
N LEU A 174 3.53 -23.39 35.26
CA LEU A 174 4.12 -23.38 36.59
C LEU A 174 3.07 -23.28 37.71
N GLY A 175 1.80 -23.04 37.39
CA GLY A 175 0.72 -22.91 38.37
C GLY A 175 0.70 -21.57 39.11
N LEU A 176 1.27 -20.52 38.52
CA LEU A 176 1.22 -19.15 39.05
C LEU A 176 -0.21 -18.60 39.01
N ASP A 177 -0.54 -17.72 39.94
CA ASP A 177 -1.88 -17.12 40.03
C ASP A 177 -2.18 -16.17 38.85
N GLU A 178 -3.41 -15.65 38.80
CA GLU A 178 -3.85 -14.82 37.69
C GLU A 178 -3.14 -13.45 37.64
N GLN A 179 -2.84 -12.86 38.80
CA GLN A 179 -2.12 -11.59 38.88
C GLN A 179 -0.66 -11.77 38.46
N GLN A 180 0.01 -12.78 39.01
CA GLN A 180 1.36 -13.20 38.59
C GLN A 180 1.42 -13.55 37.09
N THR A 181 0.35 -14.10 36.53
CA THR A 181 0.23 -14.37 35.09
C THR A 181 0.09 -13.09 34.25
N ARG A 182 -0.70 -12.11 34.72
CA ARG A 182 -0.77 -10.77 34.09
C ARG A 182 0.57 -10.05 34.15
N ASP A 183 1.23 -10.07 35.31
CA ASP A 183 2.56 -9.48 35.52
C ASP A 183 3.63 -10.17 34.66
N ALA A 184 3.61 -11.50 34.52
CA ALA A 184 4.49 -12.24 33.63
C ALA A 184 4.28 -11.88 32.14
N GLY A 185 3.02 -11.70 31.72
CA GLY A 185 2.69 -11.22 30.37
C GLY A 185 3.18 -9.81 30.11
N MET A 186 2.91 -8.88 31.03
CA MET A 186 3.39 -7.50 30.97
C MET A 186 4.93 -7.43 30.94
N ALA A 187 5.58 -8.24 31.77
CA ALA A 187 7.03 -8.41 31.77
C ALA A 187 7.55 -8.89 30.41
N GLY A 188 6.91 -9.90 29.82
CA GLY A 188 7.26 -10.38 28.47
C GLY A 188 7.02 -9.35 27.36
N LEU A 189 6.04 -8.45 27.51
CA LEU A 189 5.79 -7.37 26.54
C LEU A 189 6.85 -6.25 26.64
N LEU A 190 7.25 -5.90 27.87
CA LEU A 190 8.12 -4.75 28.15
C LEU A 190 9.61 -5.08 28.37
N HIS A 191 9.99 -6.37 28.42
CA HIS A 191 11.37 -6.78 28.72
C HIS A 191 12.43 -6.05 27.88
N ASP A 192 12.09 -5.79 26.62
CA ASP A 192 12.99 -5.28 25.58
C ASP A 192 12.92 -3.75 25.39
N LEU A 193 12.13 -3.04 26.20
CA LEU A 193 11.79 -1.62 26.02
C LEU A 193 13.03 -0.72 25.89
N GLY A 194 14.11 -1.02 26.61
CA GLY A 194 15.34 -0.23 26.56
C GLY A 194 16.05 -0.23 25.21
N LYS A 195 15.70 -1.12 24.27
CA LYS A 195 16.17 -1.03 22.88
C LYS A 195 15.75 0.28 22.21
N ALA A 196 14.71 0.97 22.67
CA ALA A 196 14.36 2.32 22.23
C ALA A 196 15.53 3.34 22.36
N MET A 197 16.42 3.13 23.34
CA MET A 197 17.57 3.97 23.66
C MET A 197 18.85 3.61 22.87
N ILE A 198 18.84 2.51 22.11
CA ILE A 198 19.98 2.10 21.28
C ILE A 198 19.85 2.76 19.88
N PRO A 199 20.96 3.26 19.28
CA PRO A 199 20.94 3.84 17.93
C PRO A 199 20.37 2.89 16.87
N LEU A 200 19.54 3.41 15.97
CA LEU A 200 18.91 2.60 14.91
C LEU A 200 19.93 2.00 13.95
N GLU A 201 21.00 2.71 13.63
CA GLU A 201 22.10 2.22 12.79
C GLU A 201 22.77 0.95 13.35
N ILE A 202 22.75 0.76 14.68
CA ILE A 202 23.29 -0.41 15.35
C ILE A 202 22.23 -1.53 15.43
N LEU A 203 20.99 -1.20 15.80
CA LEU A 203 19.90 -2.19 15.87
C LEU A 203 19.55 -2.80 14.51
N ASN A 204 19.58 -2.00 13.45
CA ASN A 204 19.19 -2.40 12.10
C ASN A 204 20.41 -2.75 11.22
N LYS A 205 21.60 -2.92 11.80
CA LYS A 205 22.84 -3.15 11.05
C LYS A 205 22.75 -4.44 10.21
N PRO A 206 23.05 -4.41 8.90
CA PRO A 206 22.89 -5.57 8.01
C PRO A 206 23.97 -6.66 8.17
N GLY A 207 24.78 -6.60 9.23
CA GLY A 207 25.94 -7.47 9.44
C GLY A 207 26.22 -7.72 10.92
N LYS A 208 27.35 -8.39 11.23
CA LYS A 208 27.76 -8.60 12.61
C LYS A 208 28.07 -7.25 13.29
N LEU A 209 27.65 -7.12 14.54
CA LEU A 209 28.06 -6.03 15.41
C LEU A 209 29.55 -6.16 15.76
N THR A 210 30.25 -5.04 15.93
CA THR A 210 31.58 -5.00 16.56
C THR A 210 31.46 -5.27 18.06
N GLU A 211 32.60 -5.41 18.75
CA GLU A 211 32.59 -5.64 20.21
C GLU A 211 32.06 -4.41 20.96
N GLU A 212 32.35 -3.20 20.46
CA GLU A 212 31.85 -1.93 21.00
C GLU A 212 30.35 -1.75 20.75
N GLU A 213 29.87 -2.04 19.53
CA GLU A 213 28.45 -2.01 19.19
C GLU A 213 27.66 -3.03 20.01
N PHE A 214 28.21 -4.22 20.22
CA PHE A 214 27.59 -5.25 21.05
C PHE A 214 27.62 -4.89 22.54
N ALA A 215 28.70 -4.26 23.03
CA ALA A 215 28.76 -3.72 24.38
C ALA A 215 27.71 -2.61 24.61
N LEU A 216 27.45 -1.75 23.60
CA LEU A 216 26.37 -0.78 23.66
C LEU A 216 24.99 -1.47 23.67
N VAL A 217 24.75 -2.47 22.82
CA VAL A 217 23.49 -3.23 22.85
C VAL A 217 23.26 -3.88 24.23
N LYS A 218 24.29 -4.32 24.95
CA LYS A 218 24.15 -4.90 26.30
C LYS A 218 23.62 -3.93 27.36
N THR A 219 23.58 -2.61 27.13
CA THR A 219 23.04 -1.66 28.12
C THR A 219 21.51 -1.61 28.14
N HIS A 220 20.83 -2.15 27.13
CA HIS A 220 19.37 -2.03 27.00
C HIS A 220 18.55 -2.57 28.19
N PRO A 221 18.94 -3.61 28.96
CA PRO A 221 18.20 -4.02 30.15
C PRO A 221 18.24 -2.94 31.25
N GLU A 222 19.38 -2.25 31.40
CA GLU A 222 19.53 -1.16 32.37
C GLU A 222 18.80 0.11 31.93
N GLU A 223 18.82 0.44 30.64
CA GLU A 223 18.03 1.56 30.09
C GLU A 223 16.52 1.31 30.17
N GLY A 224 16.08 0.08 29.87
CA GLY A 224 14.68 -0.33 30.02
C GLY A 224 14.22 -0.24 31.48
N HIS A 225 15.04 -0.71 32.41
CA HIS A 225 14.77 -0.59 33.84
C HIS A 225 14.65 0.88 34.30
N LYS A 226 15.50 1.80 33.81
CA LYS A 226 15.38 3.24 34.10
C LYS A 226 14.06 3.82 33.61
N LEU A 227 13.62 3.48 32.40
CA LEU A 227 12.34 3.92 31.83
C LEU A 227 11.16 3.40 32.66
N LEU A 228 11.21 2.14 33.11
CA LEU A 228 10.17 1.50 33.92
C LEU A 228 10.12 2.03 35.36
N LEU A 229 11.23 2.51 35.93
CA LEU A 229 11.25 3.21 37.23
C LEU A 229 10.54 4.57 37.19
N ALA A 230 10.51 5.24 36.03
CA ALA A 230 9.75 6.48 35.84
C ALA A 230 8.25 6.24 35.55
N GLY A 231 7.86 5.00 35.23
CA GLY A 231 6.50 4.61 34.86
C GLY A 231 5.55 4.42 36.04
N LYS A 232 4.28 4.77 35.85
CA LYS A 232 3.22 4.52 36.84
C LYS A 232 2.57 3.15 36.60
N GLY A 233 2.21 2.48 37.70
CA GLY A 233 1.53 1.18 37.69
C GLY A 233 2.41 -0.02 37.31
N ILE A 234 3.72 0.17 37.06
CA ILE A 234 4.64 -0.92 36.72
C ILE A 234 5.05 -1.67 38.00
N THR A 235 4.78 -2.97 38.05
CA THR A 235 5.12 -3.85 39.17
C THR A 235 6.60 -4.24 39.18
N ASP A 236 7.11 -4.68 40.33
CA ASP A 236 8.53 -5.02 40.47
C ASP A 236 8.93 -6.28 39.68
N ILE A 237 7.97 -7.18 39.41
CA ILE A 237 8.15 -8.32 38.49
C ILE A 237 8.52 -7.83 37.08
N VAL A 238 7.84 -6.81 36.57
CA VAL A 238 8.07 -6.27 35.22
C VAL A 238 9.44 -5.58 35.14
N LYS A 239 9.83 -4.85 36.19
CA LYS A 239 11.15 -4.21 36.31
C LYS A 239 12.27 -5.23 36.36
N ASP A 240 12.13 -6.25 37.21
CA ASP A 240 13.11 -7.32 37.40
C ASP A 240 13.35 -8.12 36.11
N VAL A 241 12.29 -8.52 35.39
CA VAL A 241 12.45 -9.21 34.10
C VAL A 241 13.11 -8.32 33.05
N CYS A 242 12.72 -7.05 32.94
CA CYS A 242 13.35 -6.13 32.01
C CYS A 242 14.86 -6.00 32.29
N LEU A 243 15.26 -5.91 33.56
CA LEU A 243 16.66 -5.81 33.94
C LEU A 243 17.45 -7.12 33.80
N HIS A 244 16.84 -8.28 34.06
CA HIS A 244 17.56 -9.55 34.27
C HIS A 244 17.24 -10.68 33.27
N HIS A 245 16.44 -10.46 32.21
CA HIS A 245 16.12 -11.53 31.23
C HIS A 245 17.33 -12.04 30.42
N HIS A 246 18.48 -11.37 30.45
CA HIS A 246 19.73 -11.83 29.86
C HIS A 246 20.73 -12.44 30.87
N GLU A 247 20.29 -12.62 32.11
CA GLU A 247 21.04 -13.39 33.11
C GLU A 247 20.99 -14.90 32.84
N LYS A 248 21.98 -15.64 33.35
CA LYS A 248 22.12 -17.09 33.14
C LYS A 248 22.41 -17.76 34.47
N ILE A 249 21.89 -18.97 34.68
CA ILE A 249 22.00 -19.63 36.00
C ILE A 249 23.45 -19.96 36.42
N ASP A 250 24.41 -19.95 35.49
CA ASP A 250 25.84 -20.12 35.75
C ASP A 250 26.61 -18.82 36.08
N GLY A 251 25.94 -17.65 36.09
CA GLY A 251 26.58 -16.36 36.33
C GLY A 251 27.26 -15.73 35.10
N SER A 252 27.22 -16.36 33.92
CA SER A 252 27.82 -15.82 32.68
C SER A 252 26.91 -14.84 31.91
N GLY A 253 25.82 -14.40 32.55
CA GLY A 253 24.86 -13.44 32.02
C GLY A 253 25.23 -11.98 32.24
N TYR A 254 24.29 -11.08 31.96
CA TYR A 254 24.41 -9.63 32.16
C TYR A 254 23.02 -9.02 32.45
N PRO A 255 22.93 -7.85 33.11
CA PRO A 255 23.99 -6.89 33.44
C PRO A 255 24.68 -7.07 34.82
N LYS A 256 24.16 -7.90 35.71
CA LYS A 256 24.66 -8.09 37.10
C LYS A 256 25.42 -9.39 37.33
N GLY A 257 25.31 -10.38 36.43
CA GLY A 257 25.97 -11.68 36.58
C GLY A 257 25.30 -12.53 37.67
N LEU A 258 23.97 -12.50 37.72
CA LEU A 258 23.17 -13.29 38.66
C LEU A 258 23.28 -14.77 38.34
N ASN A 259 23.08 -15.63 39.34
CA ASN A 259 23.14 -17.09 39.20
C ASN A 259 21.80 -17.74 39.53
N GLY A 260 21.72 -19.07 39.43
CA GLY A 260 20.48 -19.82 39.65
C GLY A 260 19.83 -19.67 41.03
N GLU A 261 20.55 -19.18 42.04
CA GLU A 261 20.02 -18.91 43.38
C GLU A 261 19.54 -17.46 43.55
N THR A 262 20.17 -16.51 42.85
CA THR A 262 19.87 -15.07 42.97
C THR A 262 18.92 -14.52 41.89
N MET A 263 18.78 -15.20 40.74
CA MET A 263 17.77 -14.86 39.74
C MET A 263 16.36 -15.18 40.24
N SER A 264 15.42 -14.24 40.06
CA SER A 264 14.00 -14.47 40.35
C SER A 264 13.40 -15.54 39.42
N LEU A 265 12.25 -16.11 39.83
CA LEU A 265 11.50 -17.03 39.00
C LEU A 265 11.09 -16.39 37.66
N PHE A 266 10.65 -15.13 37.68
CA PHE A 266 10.18 -14.44 36.49
C PHE A 266 11.35 -14.06 35.55
N ALA A 267 12.52 -13.68 36.09
CA ALA A 267 13.72 -13.47 35.28
C ALA A 267 14.18 -14.76 34.57
N LYS A 268 14.15 -15.90 35.28
CA LYS A 268 14.40 -17.23 34.69
C LYS A 268 13.39 -17.59 33.60
N MET A 269 12.10 -17.24 33.78
CA MET A 269 11.07 -17.41 32.75
C MET A 269 11.35 -16.53 31.52
N GLY A 270 11.69 -15.25 31.74
CA GLY A 270 12.02 -14.29 30.69
C GLY A 270 13.18 -14.77 29.82
N ALA A 271 14.28 -15.22 30.43
CA ALA A 271 15.46 -15.73 29.73
C ALA A 271 15.16 -16.94 28.82
N VAL A 272 14.28 -17.85 29.23
CA VAL A 272 13.88 -19.00 28.39
C VAL A 272 12.98 -18.54 27.23
N CYS A 273 12.03 -17.63 27.49
CA CYS A 273 11.07 -17.16 26.51
C CYS A 273 11.70 -16.27 25.42
N ASP A 274 12.54 -15.30 25.80
CA ASP A 274 13.30 -14.45 24.87
C ASP A 274 14.14 -15.31 23.93
N VAL A 275 15.06 -16.12 24.49
CA VAL A 275 16.02 -16.87 23.68
C VAL A 275 15.33 -17.84 22.73
N TYR A 276 14.21 -18.45 23.11
CA TYR A 276 13.44 -19.31 22.22
C TYR A 276 12.79 -18.54 21.04
N ASP A 277 12.17 -17.38 21.28
CA ASP A 277 11.62 -16.58 20.17
C ASP A 277 12.75 -16.00 19.29
N ALA A 278 13.86 -15.59 19.91
CA ALA A 278 15.01 -15.00 19.23
C ALA A 278 15.74 -15.99 18.30
N ILE A 279 15.77 -17.29 18.61
CA ILE A 279 16.36 -18.33 17.74
C ILE A 279 15.36 -18.96 16.77
N THR A 280 14.06 -18.94 17.08
CA THR A 280 13.01 -19.44 16.17
C THR A 280 12.46 -18.41 15.19
N SER A 281 12.69 -17.11 15.42
CA SER A 281 12.28 -16.04 14.50
C SER A 281 13.18 -15.95 13.26
N ASN A 282 12.57 -15.70 12.10
CA ASN A 282 13.30 -15.31 10.88
C ASN A 282 13.89 -13.90 11.05
N ARG A 283 15.11 -13.71 10.55
CA ARG A 283 15.82 -12.42 10.47
C ARG A 283 16.24 -12.16 9.02
N PRO A 284 16.45 -10.90 8.57
CA PRO A 284 16.76 -10.60 7.16
C PRO A 284 17.95 -11.40 6.57
N TYR A 285 18.90 -11.82 7.41
CA TYR A 285 20.10 -12.55 6.99
C TYR A 285 20.16 -14.01 7.46
N LYS A 286 19.10 -14.53 8.13
CA LYS A 286 19.09 -15.88 8.69
C LYS A 286 17.67 -16.40 8.93
N ALA A 287 17.36 -17.55 8.35
CA ALA A 287 16.14 -18.29 8.67
C ALA A 287 16.15 -18.75 10.15
N GLY A 288 14.99 -18.64 10.81
CA GLY A 288 14.79 -19.12 12.17
C GLY A 288 14.96 -20.65 12.25
N TRP A 289 15.42 -21.13 13.39
CA TRP A 289 15.52 -22.57 13.63
C TRP A 289 14.13 -23.20 13.78
N ASP A 290 13.99 -24.43 13.30
CA ASP A 290 12.78 -25.23 13.50
C ASP A 290 12.46 -25.31 15.02
N PRO A 291 11.18 -25.19 15.44
CA PRO A 291 10.79 -25.17 16.85
C PRO A 291 11.35 -26.35 17.67
N ALA A 292 11.36 -27.56 17.12
CA ALA A 292 11.85 -28.74 17.81
C ALA A 292 13.40 -28.84 17.80
N GLU A 293 14.09 -28.31 16.78
CA GLU A 293 15.55 -28.11 16.86
C GLU A 293 15.92 -27.13 17.95
N SER A 294 15.17 -26.03 18.07
CA SER A 294 15.43 -24.96 19.03
C SER A 294 15.36 -25.47 20.46
N ILE A 295 14.31 -26.21 20.81
CA ILE A 295 14.20 -26.88 22.12
C ILE A 295 15.36 -27.87 22.34
N LYS A 296 15.71 -28.68 21.34
CA LYS A 296 16.82 -29.63 21.46
C LYS A 296 18.15 -28.91 21.72
N ARG A 297 18.47 -27.85 20.97
CA ARG A 297 19.69 -27.05 21.13
C ARG A 297 19.74 -26.33 22.47
N MET A 298 18.63 -25.75 22.92
CA MET A 298 18.54 -25.15 24.25
C MET A 298 18.80 -26.18 25.37
N ALA A 299 18.36 -27.43 25.20
CA ALA A 299 18.65 -28.52 26.14
C ALA A 299 20.11 -28.99 26.14
N GLU A 300 20.87 -28.75 25.06
CA GLU A 300 22.31 -29.03 24.97
C GLU A 300 23.15 -27.98 25.73
N TRP A 301 22.59 -26.79 26.02
CA TRP A 301 23.30 -25.69 26.70
C TRP A 301 23.29 -25.83 28.22
N LYS A 302 24.42 -26.27 28.78
CA LYS A 302 24.64 -26.27 30.23
C LYS A 302 24.74 -24.83 30.77
N GLY A 303 24.27 -24.61 31.99
CA GLY A 303 24.42 -23.33 32.71
C GLY A 303 23.54 -22.17 32.24
N HIS A 304 22.81 -22.31 31.14
CA HIS A 304 22.02 -21.20 30.57
C HIS A 304 20.65 -21.03 31.25
N PHE A 305 19.91 -22.12 31.45
CA PHE A 305 18.51 -22.07 31.93
C PHE A 305 18.30 -22.90 33.19
N ASP A 306 17.40 -22.43 34.06
CA ASP A 306 16.92 -23.19 35.22
C ASP A 306 16.22 -24.49 34.74
N PRO A 307 16.66 -25.69 35.18
CA PRO A 307 16.12 -26.95 34.68
C PRO A 307 14.61 -27.12 34.90
N ASN A 308 14.06 -26.58 35.99
CA ASN A 308 12.64 -26.71 36.30
C ASN A 308 11.81 -25.78 35.41
N VAL A 309 12.26 -24.54 35.23
CA VAL A 309 11.60 -23.56 34.34
C VAL A 309 11.68 -24.01 32.89
N PHE A 310 12.85 -24.48 32.43
CA PHE A 310 13.02 -25.00 31.08
C PHE A 310 12.16 -26.26 30.84
N GLN A 311 12.07 -27.18 31.81
CA GLN A 311 11.19 -28.33 31.68
C GLN A 311 9.70 -27.93 31.65
N ALA A 312 9.28 -26.93 32.43
CA ALA A 312 7.92 -26.39 32.37
C ALA A 312 7.62 -25.74 31.00
N PHE A 313 8.58 -25.02 30.43
CA PHE A 313 8.49 -24.41 29.10
C PHE A 313 8.35 -25.44 27.98
N VAL A 314 9.16 -26.50 27.97
CA VAL A 314 9.00 -27.61 27.00
C VAL A 314 7.63 -28.28 27.16
N LYS A 315 7.11 -28.39 28.39
CA LYS A 315 5.76 -28.91 28.67
C LYS A 315 4.62 -27.94 28.31
N SER A 316 4.86 -26.64 28.08
CA SER A 316 3.84 -25.69 27.61
C SER A 316 3.77 -25.63 26.07
N LEU A 317 4.89 -25.84 25.38
CA LEU A 317 4.96 -25.88 23.91
C LEU A 317 4.70 -27.25 23.28
N GLY A 318 5.04 -28.34 23.98
CA GLY A 318 5.02 -29.72 23.48
C GLY A 318 6.37 -30.19 22.94
N ILE A 319 6.56 -31.53 22.90
CA ILE A 319 7.82 -32.16 22.46
C ILE A 319 8.07 -31.93 20.95
N TYR A 320 7.00 -31.87 20.17
CA TYR A 320 7.01 -31.46 18.77
C TYR A 320 6.10 -30.24 18.63
N PRO A 321 6.57 -29.01 18.88
CA PRO A 321 5.71 -27.83 18.86
C PRO A 321 5.02 -27.64 17.52
N VAL A 322 3.93 -26.88 17.52
CA VAL A 322 3.19 -26.55 16.29
C VAL A 322 4.14 -25.92 15.26
N GLY A 323 4.15 -26.48 14.06
CA GLY A 323 5.07 -26.14 12.97
C GLY A 323 6.18 -27.16 12.70
N SER A 324 6.44 -28.09 13.64
CA SER A 324 7.51 -29.10 13.49
C SER A 324 7.22 -30.08 12.34
N LEU A 325 8.23 -30.37 11.51
CA LEU A 325 8.16 -31.42 10.49
C LEU A 325 8.50 -32.79 11.08
N VAL A 326 7.57 -33.73 11.02
CA VAL A 326 7.70 -35.08 11.59
C VAL A 326 7.44 -36.18 10.57
N ARG A 327 8.08 -37.32 10.77
CA ARG A 327 7.86 -38.56 10.02
C ARG A 327 7.11 -39.55 10.90
N LEU A 328 6.04 -40.12 10.35
CA LEU A 328 5.28 -41.18 10.99
C LEU A 328 5.86 -42.56 10.66
N GLU A 329 5.59 -43.57 11.49
CA GLU A 329 6.04 -44.97 11.28
C GLU A 329 5.60 -45.55 9.92
N SER A 330 4.47 -45.11 9.35
CA SER A 330 4.06 -45.48 7.99
C SER A 330 5.00 -45.01 6.87
N GLY A 331 5.90 -44.07 7.13
CA GLY A 331 6.70 -43.36 6.11
C GLY A 331 6.02 -42.12 5.53
N LYS A 332 4.94 -41.61 6.16
CA LYS A 332 4.36 -40.30 5.81
C LYS A 332 5.11 -39.16 6.52
N LEU A 333 5.40 -38.07 5.81
CA LEU A 333 5.85 -36.80 6.38
C LEU A 333 4.66 -35.86 6.58
N GLY A 334 4.66 -35.14 7.69
CA GLY A 334 3.64 -34.14 8.00
C GLY A 334 4.08 -33.08 8.99
N VAL A 335 3.32 -32.00 9.04
CA VAL A 335 3.53 -30.88 9.98
C VAL A 335 2.63 -31.05 11.19
N VAL A 336 3.15 -30.85 12.39
CA VAL A 336 2.33 -30.77 13.61
C VAL A 336 1.45 -29.53 13.55
N VAL A 337 0.12 -29.71 13.48
CA VAL A 337 -0.87 -28.62 13.40
C VAL A 337 -1.56 -28.32 14.74
N GLU A 338 -1.59 -29.26 15.67
CA GLU A 338 -2.26 -29.11 16.97
C GLU A 338 -1.59 -30.02 18.00
N GLN A 339 -1.40 -29.56 19.25
CA GLN A 339 -0.88 -30.39 20.34
C GLN A 339 -1.97 -31.34 20.88
N GLY A 340 -1.58 -32.54 21.32
CA GLY A 340 -2.49 -33.48 21.96
C GLY A 340 -2.64 -33.19 23.44
N GLU A 341 -3.87 -32.96 23.92
CA GLU A 341 -4.11 -32.52 25.32
C GLU A 341 -3.68 -33.53 26.38
N GLN A 342 -3.74 -34.83 26.06
CA GLN A 342 -3.43 -35.93 26.98
C GLN A 342 -2.00 -36.48 26.83
N SER A 343 -1.29 -36.14 25.75
CA SER A 343 0.06 -36.67 25.50
C SER A 343 0.85 -35.79 24.53
N LEU A 344 2.01 -35.31 25.01
CA LEU A 344 2.95 -34.51 24.23
C LEU A 344 3.59 -35.25 23.04
N LEU A 345 3.37 -36.57 22.93
CA LEU A 345 3.83 -37.44 21.84
C LEU A 345 2.75 -37.76 20.80
N LYS A 346 1.51 -37.31 21.01
CA LYS A 346 0.36 -37.59 20.14
C LYS A 346 -0.34 -36.31 19.63
N PRO A 347 0.37 -35.41 18.92
CA PRO A 347 -0.25 -34.26 18.27
C PRO A 347 -1.13 -34.65 17.07
N LYS A 348 -1.90 -33.70 16.55
CA LYS A 348 -2.48 -33.83 15.20
C LYS A 348 -1.46 -33.41 14.16
N VAL A 349 -1.26 -34.23 13.14
CA VAL A 349 -0.25 -34.06 12.10
C VAL A 349 -0.92 -33.98 10.73
N LYS A 350 -0.67 -32.90 10.01
CA LYS A 350 -1.09 -32.76 8.60
C LYS A 350 -0.03 -33.37 7.70
N VAL A 351 -0.26 -34.60 7.26
CA VAL A 351 0.65 -35.31 6.34
C VAL A 351 0.41 -34.89 4.90
N PHE A 352 1.47 -34.86 4.11
CA PHE A 352 1.46 -34.29 2.75
C PHE A 352 2.50 -34.89 1.79
N PHE A 353 3.43 -35.70 2.27
CA PHE A 353 4.46 -36.35 1.45
C PHE A 353 4.70 -37.78 1.94
N SER A 354 5.06 -38.68 1.02
CA SER A 354 5.35 -40.09 1.31
C SER A 354 6.83 -40.38 1.04
N THR A 355 7.59 -40.76 2.08
CA THR A 355 9.01 -41.14 1.93
C THR A 355 9.19 -42.45 1.17
N LYS A 356 8.14 -43.29 1.09
CA LYS A 356 8.17 -44.57 0.37
C LYS A 356 8.06 -44.41 -1.15
N SER A 357 7.30 -43.41 -1.60
CA SER A 357 7.08 -43.11 -3.03
C SER A 357 7.78 -41.84 -3.50
N GLN A 358 8.50 -41.15 -2.61
CA GLN A 358 9.19 -39.87 -2.85
C GLN A 358 8.31 -38.82 -3.55
N ALA A 359 7.03 -38.78 -3.20
CA ALA A 359 6.04 -37.94 -3.86
C ALA A 359 5.10 -37.28 -2.85
N TYR A 360 4.57 -36.11 -3.23
CA TYR A 360 3.48 -35.46 -2.53
C TYR A 360 2.23 -36.35 -2.56
N ILE A 361 1.51 -36.40 -1.43
CA ILE A 361 0.22 -37.08 -1.28
C ILE A 361 -0.86 -36.04 -1.00
N LYS A 362 -2.12 -36.38 -1.28
CA LYS A 362 -3.26 -35.53 -0.92
C LYS A 362 -3.20 -35.20 0.58
N PRO A 363 -3.15 -33.92 1.00
CA PRO A 363 -2.96 -33.60 2.40
C PRO A 363 -4.15 -34.04 3.27
N GLU A 364 -3.86 -34.75 4.35
CA GLU A 364 -4.84 -35.22 5.34
C GLU A 364 -4.34 -34.90 6.76
N ILE A 365 -5.26 -34.71 7.71
CA ILE A 365 -4.91 -34.51 9.13
C ILE A 365 -5.12 -35.83 9.87
N ILE A 366 -4.05 -36.37 10.43
CA ILE A 366 -4.06 -37.56 11.28
C ILE A 366 -4.00 -37.10 12.73
N ASP A 367 -5.03 -37.44 13.51
CA ASP A 367 -5.00 -37.30 14.97
C ASP A 367 -4.30 -38.53 15.59
N LEU A 368 -3.07 -38.36 16.07
CA LEU A 368 -2.27 -39.44 16.65
C LEU A 368 -2.81 -39.90 18.02
N ALA A 369 -3.75 -39.17 18.64
CA ALA A 369 -4.49 -39.68 19.79
C ALA A 369 -5.51 -40.77 19.40
N ARG A 370 -6.00 -40.73 18.15
CA ARG A 370 -7.07 -41.59 17.61
C ARG A 370 -6.60 -42.52 16.48
N SER A 371 -5.31 -42.57 16.21
CA SER A 371 -4.68 -43.35 15.14
C SER A 371 -3.67 -44.36 15.71
N PRO A 372 -3.44 -45.52 15.08
CA PRO A 372 -2.33 -46.41 15.43
C PRO A 372 -0.95 -45.83 15.04
N GLU A 373 -0.91 -44.81 14.19
CA GLU A 373 0.32 -44.12 13.78
C GLU A 373 1.06 -43.48 14.97
N LYS A 374 2.39 -43.49 14.92
CA LYS A 374 3.26 -42.78 15.85
C LYS A 374 4.30 -41.96 15.08
N ILE A 375 4.86 -40.95 15.73
CA ILE A 375 6.01 -40.21 15.22
C ILE A 375 7.26 -41.09 15.37
N ALA A 376 7.82 -41.51 14.24
CA ALA A 376 9.09 -42.23 14.16
C ALA A 376 10.30 -41.29 14.35
N GLY A 377 10.11 -39.99 14.16
CA GLY A 377 11.10 -38.96 14.45
C GLY A 377 10.81 -37.63 13.75
N ARG A 378 11.64 -36.63 14.04
CA ARG A 378 11.72 -35.37 13.29
C ARG A 378 12.48 -35.57 11.98
N GLU A 379 12.15 -34.80 10.95
CA GLU A 379 12.83 -34.80 9.65
C GLU A 379 13.10 -33.37 9.16
N GLU A 380 14.01 -33.22 8.21
CA GLU A 380 14.36 -31.93 7.58
C GLU A 380 13.86 -31.89 6.14
N ALA A 381 13.22 -30.79 5.73
CA ALA A 381 12.64 -30.68 4.37
C ALA A 381 13.69 -30.81 3.25
N ALA A 382 14.89 -30.27 3.47
CA ALA A 382 16.00 -30.32 2.52
C ALA A 382 16.40 -31.76 2.13
N LYS A 383 16.38 -32.69 3.09
CA LYS A 383 16.69 -34.13 2.90
C LYS A 383 15.74 -34.83 1.93
N TRP A 384 14.56 -34.27 1.71
CA TRP A 384 13.50 -34.83 0.85
C TRP A 384 13.20 -33.97 -0.39
N GLY A 385 14.02 -32.94 -0.67
CA GLY A 385 13.81 -32.02 -1.80
C GLY A 385 12.56 -31.14 -1.68
N ILE A 386 11.96 -31.06 -0.49
CA ILE A 386 10.71 -30.32 -0.23
C ILE A 386 11.07 -28.83 -0.11
N LYS A 387 10.80 -28.08 -1.17
CA LYS A 387 10.98 -26.61 -1.18
C LYS A 387 9.88 -25.89 -0.38
N ASP A 388 8.65 -26.39 -0.43
CA ASP A 388 7.50 -25.83 0.28
C ASP A 388 6.89 -26.83 1.26
N ILE A 389 7.05 -26.56 2.56
CA ILE A 389 6.33 -27.28 3.62
C ILE A 389 4.89 -26.74 3.69
N PRO A 390 3.83 -27.58 3.58
CA PRO A 390 2.45 -27.12 3.68
C PRO A 390 2.14 -26.45 5.02
N ARG A 391 1.84 -25.15 4.97
CA ARG A 391 1.60 -24.31 6.14
C ARG A 391 0.42 -24.81 6.99
N LEU A 392 0.44 -24.41 8.25
CA LEU A 392 -0.29 -24.86 9.44
C LEU A 392 -1.84 -24.80 9.43
N GLY A 393 -2.50 -24.81 8.27
CA GLY A 393 -3.94 -24.54 8.15
C GLY A 393 -4.26 -23.06 7.94
N LEU A 394 -3.30 -22.18 8.25
CA LEU A 394 -3.27 -20.80 7.79
C LEU A 394 -3.10 -20.72 6.26
N LYS A 395 -4.22 -20.59 5.56
CA LYS A 395 -4.23 -19.89 4.26
C LYS A 395 -3.95 -18.41 4.55
N ARG A 396 -2.91 -17.82 3.94
CA ARG A 396 -2.95 -16.37 3.69
C ARG A 396 -4.02 -16.18 2.61
N ARG A 397 -5.19 -15.66 2.97
CA ARG A 397 -6.14 -15.06 2.05
C ARG A 397 -6.73 -13.82 2.69
N SER A 398 -6.88 -12.79 1.88
CA SER A 398 -7.69 -11.61 2.18
C SER A 398 -9.12 -12.02 2.55
N LEU A 399 -9.76 -11.21 3.39
CA LEU A 399 -11.14 -11.41 3.84
C LEU A 399 -12.14 -10.88 2.80
N ILE A 400 -12.14 -11.45 1.59
CA ILE A 400 -13.20 -11.21 0.59
C ILE A 400 -13.49 -12.51 -0.17
N ASN A 401 -14.77 -12.87 -0.32
CA ASN A 401 -15.26 -13.55 -1.53
C ASN A 401 -16.56 -12.85 -1.99
N PRO A 402 -16.73 -12.53 -3.29
CA PRO A 402 -17.89 -11.76 -3.77
C PRO A 402 -18.91 -12.57 -4.61
N ALA A 403 -20.07 -11.91 -4.83
CA ALA A 403 -20.99 -12.04 -5.98
C ALA A 403 -22.06 -13.17 -6.04
N GLY A 404 -23.26 -12.79 -6.53
CA GLY A 404 -24.06 -13.64 -7.44
C GLY A 404 -25.56 -13.78 -7.18
N ARG A 405 -26.40 -13.04 -7.92
CA ARG A 405 -27.89 -13.21 -7.97
C ARG A 405 -28.32 -14.33 -8.94
N ARG A 406 -29.58 -14.81 -8.85
CA ARG A 406 -30.53 -15.10 -9.96
C ARG A 406 -31.98 -15.33 -9.43
N GLY A 407 -33.00 -15.00 -10.23
CA GLY A 407 -34.44 -15.33 -10.03
C GLY A 407 -35.01 -15.99 -11.31
N PRO A 408 -36.34 -16.04 -11.60
CA PRO A 408 -37.55 -15.54 -10.90
C PRO A 408 -38.46 -16.75 -10.47
N PRO A 409 -39.84 -16.79 -10.45
CA PRO A 409 -40.90 -15.76 -10.56
C PRO A 409 -42.13 -15.85 -9.58
N VAL A 410 -42.89 -14.74 -9.51
CA VAL A 410 -44.37 -14.56 -9.35
C VAL A 410 -45.18 -15.47 -8.38
N SER A 411 -45.51 -14.99 -7.16
CA SER A 411 -46.84 -14.45 -6.78
C SER A 411 -47.10 -14.34 -5.25
N ASN A 412 -47.74 -13.22 -4.84
CA ASN A 412 -48.50 -12.89 -3.62
C ASN A 412 -48.06 -13.23 -2.17
N ASN A 413 -48.03 -12.14 -1.37
CA ASN A 413 -48.41 -12.00 0.05
C ASN A 413 -47.51 -12.52 1.22
N ALA A 414 -46.64 -11.60 1.67
CA ALA A 414 -46.47 -11.11 3.07
C ALA A 414 -45.76 -11.94 4.18
N VAL A 415 -45.07 -11.16 5.04
CA VAL A 415 -44.58 -11.40 6.44
C VAL A 415 -43.12 -11.90 6.67
N ILE A 416 -42.38 -11.01 7.37
CA ILE A 416 -41.05 -10.88 8.07
C ILE A 416 -40.34 -12.16 8.69
N PRO A 417 -39.07 -12.13 9.24
CA PRO A 417 -37.92 -12.86 8.65
C PRO A 417 -36.98 -13.73 9.59
N LEU A 418 -35.85 -14.23 9.02
CA LEU A 418 -34.62 -14.85 9.61
C LEU A 418 -34.67 -16.34 10.06
N PRO A 419 -33.53 -17.09 10.13
CA PRO A 419 -32.12 -16.75 9.81
C PRO A 419 -31.45 -17.61 8.68
N VAL A 420 -30.17 -17.36 8.40
CA VAL A 420 -29.40 -17.85 7.23
C VAL A 420 -28.69 -19.20 7.45
N THR A 421 -28.67 -20.07 6.43
CA THR A 421 -28.01 -21.39 6.41
C THR A 421 -26.68 -21.39 5.61
N VAL A 422 -25.80 -22.32 5.98
CA VAL A 422 -24.44 -22.58 5.45
C VAL A 422 -24.36 -22.81 3.93
N TYR A 423 -23.28 -22.34 3.30
CA TYR A 423 -22.80 -22.83 1.99
C TYR A 423 -21.38 -23.41 2.08
N LEU A 424 -21.16 -24.54 1.38
CA LEU A 424 -19.82 -25.00 1.00
C LEU A 424 -19.34 -24.17 -0.20
N GLU A 425 -18.08 -23.76 -0.21
CA GLU A 425 -17.43 -23.23 -1.42
C GLU A 425 -16.29 -24.12 -1.91
N LEU A 426 -16.30 -24.39 -3.21
CA LEU A 426 -15.20 -25.02 -3.93
C LEU A 426 -13.98 -24.09 -3.96
N THR A 427 -12.79 -24.68 -4.00
CA THR A 427 -11.53 -23.94 -4.05
C THR A 427 -11.31 -23.26 -5.40
N VAL A 428 -11.60 -21.96 -5.48
CA VAL A 428 -11.04 -21.08 -6.53
C VAL A 428 -9.51 -21.05 -6.39
N ALA A 429 -8.78 -21.12 -7.50
CA ALA A 429 -7.32 -21.04 -7.53
C ALA A 429 -6.78 -19.74 -6.89
N GLU A 430 -5.50 -19.73 -6.52
CA GLU A 430 -4.82 -18.50 -6.10
C GLU A 430 -4.49 -17.69 -7.36
N PHE A 431 -5.08 -16.49 -7.50
CA PHE A 431 -4.80 -15.58 -8.61
C PHE A 431 -3.34 -15.12 -8.53
N LYS A 432 -2.59 -15.31 -9.62
CA LYS A 432 -1.14 -15.01 -9.73
C LYS A 432 -0.78 -14.32 -11.05
N ASP A 433 -1.78 -13.85 -11.78
CA ASP A 433 -1.63 -13.23 -13.08
C ASP A 433 -1.42 -11.71 -12.92
N TYR A 434 -0.35 -11.35 -12.21
CA TYR A 434 0.09 -9.99 -11.95
C TYR A 434 1.60 -9.97 -11.64
N VAL A 435 2.24 -8.82 -11.83
CA VAL A 435 3.59 -8.52 -11.32
C VAL A 435 3.57 -7.10 -10.74
N ILE A 436 3.82 -7.00 -9.44
CA ILE A 436 3.78 -5.77 -8.63
C ILE A 436 4.88 -5.84 -7.56
N ALA A 437 5.26 -4.70 -6.96
CA ALA A 437 6.30 -4.69 -5.92
C ALA A 437 5.91 -5.48 -4.66
N ASP A 438 4.78 -5.14 -4.03
CA ASP A 438 4.29 -5.84 -2.85
C ASP A 438 2.76 -5.79 -2.70
N LEU A 439 2.12 -6.96 -2.69
CA LEU A 439 0.67 -7.10 -2.48
C LEU A 439 0.22 -6.64 -1.07
N ASN A 440 1.11 -6.62 -0.06
CA ASN A 440 0.74 -6.14 1.28
C ASN A 440 0.41 -4.63 1.29
N LEU A 441 0.79 -3.87 0.25
CA LEU A 441 0.46 -2.44 0.11
C LEU A 441 -1.01 -2.18 -0.28
N ALA A 442 -1.78 -3.23 -0.62
CA ALA A 442 -3.15 -3.09 -1.12
C ALA A 442 -4.11 -2.35 -0.17
N ASP A 443 -3.96 -2.51 1.15
CA ASP A 443 -4.79 -1.82 2.15
C ASP A 443 -4.48 -0.31 2.23
N TRP A 444 -3.25 0.10 1.90
CA TRP A 444 -2.88 1.52 1.77
C TRP A 444 -3.43 2.08 0.46
N GLY A 445 -3.21 1.41 -0.67
CA GLY A 445 -3.78 1.82 -1.95
C GLY A 445 -5.30 1.95 -1.90
N ARG A 446 -6.01 1.02 -1.24
CA ARG A 446 -7.46 1.12 -1.03
C ARG A 446 -7.88 2.34 -0.19
N LYS A 447 -7.06 2.81 0.75
CA LYS A 447 -7.35 4.05 1.50
C LYS A 447 -7.23 5.27 0.58
N GLU A 448 -6.17 5.34 -0.22
CA GLU A 448 -5.97 6.47 -1.14
C GLU A 448 -6.95 6.47 -2.33
N ILE A 449 -7.33 5.30 -2.87
CA ILE A 449 -8.39 5.19 -3.88
C ILE A 449 -9.69 5.82 -3.37
N ARG A 450 -10.11 5.56 -2.14
CA ARG A 450 -11.34 6.17 -1.57
C ARG A 450 -11.25 7.69 -1.39
N ILE A 451 -10.04 8.23 -1.18
CA ILE A 451 -9.83 9.69 -1.13
C ILE A 451 -9.82 10.25 -2.55
N ALA A 452 -9.21 9.55 -3.51
CA ALA A 452 -9.23 9.95 -4.91
C ALA A 452 -10.66 9.91 -5.48
N GLU A 453 -11.51 8.94 -5.11
CA GLU A 453 -12.91 8.89 -5.53
C GLU A 453 -13.70 10.18 -5.17
N THR A 454 -13.45 10.80 -4.00
CA THR A 454 -14.10 12.09 -3.65
C THR A 454 -13.56 13.25 -4.48
N GLU A 455 -12.32 13.17 -4.92
CA GLU A 455 -11.68 14.14 -5.81
C GLU A 455 -11.89 13.82 -7.31
N MET A 456 -12.60 12.75 -7.69
CA MET A 456 -12.79 12.36 -9.09
C MET A 456 -14.26 12.33 -9.53
N PRO A 457 -14.99 13.47 -9.46
CA PRO A 457 -16.44 13.51 -9.65
C PRO A 457 -16.88 13.18 -11.09
N GLY A 458 -16.04 13.46 -12.09
CA GLY A 458 -16.26 13.04 -13.49
C GLY A 458 -16.39 11.52 -13.62
N LEU A 459 -15.43 10.77 -13.08
CA LEU A 459 -15.49 9.30 -13.04
C LEU A 459 -16.64 8.79 -12.18
N MET A 460 -16.87 9.38 -10.99
CA MET A 460 -17.96 8.94 -10.11
C MET A 460 -19.35 9.14 -10.73
N ALA A 461 -19.57 10.26 -11.42
CA ALA A 461 -20.82 10.50 -12.14
C ALA A 461 -20.99 9.56 -13.35
N ILE A 462 -19.90 9.21 -14.05
CA ILE A 462 -19.94 8.18 -15.10
C ILE A 462 -20.30 6.81 -14.53
N ARG A 463 -19.74 6.42 -13.36
CA ARG A 463 -20.18 5.20 -12.66
C ARG A 463 -21.67 5.24 -12.32
N GLU A 464 -22.16 6.34 -11.75
CA GLU A 464 -23.58 6.51 -11.40
C GLU A 464 -24.51 6.38 -12.60
N GLU A 465 -24.17 7.02 -13.73
CA GLU A 465 -24.95 7.03 -14.96
C GLU A 465 -24.93 5.66 -15.68
N PHE A 466 -23.76 5.03 -15.82
CA PHE A 466 -23.56 3.91 -16.74
C PHE A 466 -23.41 2.52 -16.08
N ALA A 467 -23.18 2.42 -14.76
CA ALA A 467 -23.03 1.10 -14.13
C ALA A 467 -24.29 0.23 -14.24
N LYS A 468 -25.48 0.82 -14.39
CA LYS A 468 -26.72 0.05 -14.60
C LYS A 468 -26.87 -0.51 -16.02
N SER A 469 -26.38 0.20 -17.03
CA SER A 469 -26.47 -0.21 -18.44
C SER A 469 -25.32 -1.11 -18.89
N GLN A 470 -24.20 -1.13 -18.16
CA GLN A 470 -23.02 -1.96 -18.44
C GLN A 470 -22.53 -1.79 -19.90
N PRO A 471 -22.29 -0.56 -20.38
CA PRO A 471 -22.03 -0.31 -21.80
C PRO A 471 -20.74 -0.95 -22.31
N LEU A 472 -19.76 -1.21 -21.43
CA LEU A 472 -18.49 -1.86 -21.77
C LEU A 472 -18.55 -3.38 -21.60
N LYS A 473 -19.74 -3.99 -21.42
CA LYS A 473 -19.86 -5.44 -21.27
C LYS A 473 -19.30 -6.17 -22.49
N GLY A 474 -18.31 -7.03 -22.24
CA GLY A 474 -17.59 -7.78 -23.27
C GLY A 474 -16.38 -7.05 -23.88
N ALA A 475 -16.15 -5.79 -23.50
CA ALA A 475 -14.89 -5.12 -23.78
C ALA A 475 -13.77 -5.80 -22.98
N ARG A 476 -12.65 -6.07 -23.66
CA ARG A 476 -11.42 -6.63 -23.14
C ARG A 476 -10.33 -5.60 -23.37
N ILE A 477 -10.21 -4.69 -22.40
CA ILE A 477 -9.40 -3.48 -22.51
C ILE A 477 -7.99 -3.79 -22.01
N THR A 478 -7.02 -3.58 -22.90
CA THR A 478 -5.60 -3.52 -22.54
C THR A 478 -5.25 -2.08 -22.24
N GLY A 479 -4.83 -1.80 -21.00
CA GLY A 479 -4.37 -0.48 -20.57
C GLY A 479 -2.85 -0.40 -20.50
N SER A 480 -2.28 0.61 -21.14
CA SER A 480 -0.87 1.00 -21.04
C SER A 480 -0.80 2.47 -20.64
N LEU A 481 -0.84 2.71 -19.32
CA LEU A 481 -0.97 4.04 -18.73
C LEU A 481 -0.40 4.02 -17.32
N HIS A 482 0.35 5.05 -16.93
CA HIS A 482 0.94 5.27 -15.59
C HIS A 482 0.09 4.64 -14.46
N MET A 483 0.62 3.62 -13.77
CA MET A 483 -0.15 2.86 -12.77
C MET A 483 -0.22 3.59 -11.42
N THR A 484 -1.03 4.65 -11.36
CA THR A 484 -1.24 5.52 -10.17
C THR A 484 -2.57 5.24 -9.46
N ILE A 485 -2.79 5.89 -8.31
CA ILE A 485 -4.09 5.91 -7.61
C ILE A 485 -5.21 6.46 -8.51
N GLN A 486 -4.93 7.47 -9.33
CA GLN A 486 -5.92 8.02 -10.27
C GLN A 486 -6.30 6.97 -11.31
N THR A 487 -5.31 6.25 -11.84
CA THR A 487 -5.51 5.17 -12.82
C THR A 487 -6.24 3.97 -12.21
N ALA A 488 -6.03 3.69 -10.92
CA ALA A 488 -6.82 2.71 -10.18
C ALA A 488 -8.32 3.07 -10.14
N VAL A 489 -8.67 4.37 -9.99
CA VAL A 489 -10.07 4.83 -10.07
C VAL A 489 -10.63 4.70 -11.50
N LEU A 490 -9.83 4.92 -12.54
CA LEU A 490 -10.20 4.65 -13.94
C LEU A 490 -10.46 3.15 -14.18
N ILE A 491 -9.55 2.28 -13.76
CA ILE A 491 -9.67 0.81 -13.85
C ILE A 491 -10.96 0.32 -13.18
N GLU A 492 -11.22 0.76 -11.96
CA GLU A 492 -12.46 0.44 -11.23
C GLU A 492 -13.71 1.05 -11.87
N THR A 493 -13.57 2.14 -12.64
CA THR A 493 -14.68 2.68 -13.44
C THR A 493 -14.96 1.80 -14.66
N LEU A 494 -13.95 1.45 -15.45
CA LEU A 494 -14.11 0.61 -16.65
C LEU A 494 -14.73 -0.75 -16.31
N THR A 495 -14.26 -1.37 -15.23
CA THR A 495 -14.80 -2.64 -14.71
C THR A 495 -16.21 -2.48 -14.13
N ALA A 496 -16.50 -1.39 -13.41
CA ALA A 496 -17.88 -1.08 -12.96
C ALA A 496 -18.85 -0.82 -14.14
N LEU A 497 -18.35 -0.47 -15.32
CA LEU A 497 -19.12 -0.34 -16.57
C LEU A 497 -19.17 -1.64 -17.40
N GLY A 498 -18.58 -2.73 -16.91
CA GLY A 498 -18.71 -4.08 -17.47
C GLY A 498 -17.50 -4.60 -18.27
N ALA A 499 -16.40 -3.84 -18.35
CA ALA A 499 -15.18 -4.29 -19.03
C ALA A 499 -14.45 -5.37 -18.22
N GLU A 500 -13.79 -6.30 -18.92
CA GLU A 500 -12.64 -7.02 -18.39
C GLU A 500 -11.37 -6.22 -18.76
N VAL A 501 -10.38 -6.13 -17.87
CA VAL A 501 -9.19 -5.28 -18.10
C VAL A 501 -7.88 -5.98 -17.70
N ARG A 502 -6.78 -5.62 -18.39
CA ARG A 502 -5.39 -5.96 -18.04
C ARG A 502 -4.55 -4.69 -18.15
N TRP A 503 -3.62 -4.45 -17.21
CA TRP A 503 -2.93 -3.16 -17.12
C TRP A 503 -1.42 -3.25 -16.96
N ALA A 504 -0.70 -2.30 -17.57
CA ALA A 504 0.72 -2.03 -17.33
C ALA A 504 0.94 -0.52 -17.27
N SER A 505 2.06 -0.11 -16.68
CA SER A 505 2.51 1.28 -16.73
C SER A 505 3.01 1.63 -18.13
N CYS A 506 2.91 2.89 -18.56
CA CYS A 506 3.61 3.42 -19.75
C CYS A 506 4.93 4.14 -19.39
N ASN A 507 5.38 4.05 -18.12
CA ASN A 507 6.71 4.54 -17.74
C ASN A 507 7.25 3.86 -16.47
N ILE A 508 8.52 3.46 -16.54
CA ILE A 508 9.21 2.66 -15.51
C ILE A 508 9.31 3.30 -14.12
N PHE A 509 9.17 4.63 -13.99
CA PHE A 509 9.23 5.32 -12.68
C PHE A 509 7.88 5.90 -12.22
N SER A 510 6.82 5.76 -13.01
CA SER A 510 5.52 6.40 -12.73
C SER A 510 4.57 5.60 -11.83
N THR A 511 4.81 4.29 -11.69
CA THR A 511 4.00 3.39 -10.87
C THR A 511 3.93 3.85 -9.42
N GLN A 512 2.75 3.72 -8.82
CA GLN A 512 2.52 3.81 -7.39
C GLN A 512 2.21 2.39 -6.89
N ASP A 513 3.18 1.73 -6.26
CA ASP A 513 3.10 0.29 -6.00
C ASP A 513 1.90 -0.10 -5.10
N HIS A 514 1.47 0.80 -4.22
CA HIS A 514 0.27 0.62 -3.40
C HIS A 514 -1.02 0.68 -4.24
N ALA A 515 -1.08 1.52 -5.28
CA ALA A 515 -2.18 1.52 -6.25
C ALA A 515 -2.23 0.22 -7.06
N ALA A 516 -1.07 -0.20 -7.59
CA ALA A 516 -0.94 -1.47 -8.31
C ALA A 516 -1.38 -2.67 -7.45
N ALA A 517 -0.96 -2.70 -6.18
CA ALA A 517 -1.36 -3.72 -5.22
C ALA A 517 -2.87 -3.72 -4.93
N ALA A 518 -3.49 -2.55 -4.80
CA ALA A 518 -4.93 -2.43 -4.52
C ALA A 518 -5.82 -2.88 -5.71
N ILE A 519 -5.32 -2.78 -6.94
CA ILE A 519 -5.95 -3.33 -8.14
C ILE A 519 -5.71 -4.84 -8.24
N ALA A 520 -4.45 -5.30 -8.11
CA ALA A 520 -4.11 -6.72 -8.17
C ALA A 520 -4.86 -7.55 -7.10
N ALA A 521 -5.05 -7.00 -5.89
CA ALA A 521 -5.80 -7.64 -4.80
C ALA A 521 -7.29 -7.89 -5.11
N GLN A 522 -7.85 -7.26 -6.15
CA GLN A 522 -9.22 -7.51 -6.64
C GLN A 522 -9.30 -8.66 -7.65
N GLY A 523 -8.16 -9.23 -8.07
CA GLY A 523 -8.11 -10.21 -9.16
C GLY A 523 -8.01 -9.58 -10.56
N ILE A 524 -7.64 -8.31 -10.65
CA ILE A 524 -7.40 -7.60 -11.91
C ILE A 524 -5.91 -7.72 -12.27
N PRO A 525 -5.54 -8.21 -13.47
CA PRO A 525 -4.14 -8.30 -13.90
C PRO A 525 -3.45 -6.94 -14.03
N VAL A 526 -2.35 -6.76 -13.28
CA VAL A 526 -1.49 -5.56 -13.31
C VAL A 526 -0.03 -6.01 -13.40
N PHE A 527 0.72 -5.39 -14.32
CA PHE A 527 2.14 -5.63 -14.55
C PHE A 527 2.86 -4.28 -14.50
N ALA A 528 3.22 -3.85 -13.29
CA ALA A 528 3.79 -2.53 -13.03
C ALA A 528 4.51 -2.49 -11.67
N VAL A 529 5.75 -2.00 -11.66
CA VAL A 529 6.61 -1.83 -10.47
C VAL A 529 7.34 -0.50 -10.58
N LYS A 530 7.40 0.32 -9.51
CA LYS A 530 8.21 1.55 -9.56
C LYS A 530 9.70 1.21 -9.59
N GLY A 531 10.38 1.57 -10.67
CA GLY A 531 11.79 1.23 -10.89
C GLY A 531 12.02 -0.09 -11.63
N GLU A 532 11.02 -0.60 -12.34
CA GLU A 532 11.17 -1.73 -13.27
C GLU A 532 12.23 -1.46 -14.36
N THR A 533 12.86 -2.51 -14.88
CA THR A 533 13.82 -2.35 -15.99
C THR A 533 13.10 -2.19 -17.33
N LEU A 534 13.79 -1.69 -18.36
CA LEU A 534 13.24 -1.68 -19.73
C LEU A 534 12.90 -3.09 -20.25
N VAL A 535 13.53 -4.15 -19.72
CA VAL A 535 13.22 -5.54 -20.08
C VAL A 535 11.90 -5.96 -19.45
N ASP A 536 11.70 -5.63 -18.17
CA ASP A 536 10.44 -5.87 -17.46
C ASP A 536 9.30 -5.08 -18.11
N TYR A 537 9.52 -3.79 -18.39
CA TYR A 537 8.57 -2.89 -19.07
C TYR A 537 7.99 -3.54 -20.33
N TRP A 538 8.84 -3.95 -21.28
CA TRP A 538 8.37 -4.55 -22.51
C TRP A 538 7.80 -5.97 -22.34
N ASP A 539 8.20 -6.77 -21.34
CA ASP A 539 7.48 -8.01 -20.99
C ASP A 539 6.06 -7.70 -20.47
N TYR A 540 5.92 -6.68 -19.63
CA TYR A 540 4.65 -6.23 -19.08
C TYR A 540 3.71 -5.73 -20.20
N THR A 541 4.23 -4.98 -21.18
CA THR A 541 3.47 -4.57 -22.38
C THR A 541 3.03 -5.76 -23.25
N HIS A 542 3.71 -6.91 -23.22
CA HIS A 542 3.19 -8.13 -23.85
C HIS A 542 2.11 -8.81 -22.99
N ARG A 543 2.32 -8.93 -21.67
CA ARG A 543 1.43 -9.62 -20.73
C ARG A 543 0.02 -9.02 -20.66
N ILE A 544 -0.12 -7.73 -20.92
CA ILE A 544 -1.43 -7.07 -21.02
C ILE A 544 -2.26 -7.51 -22.24
N PHE A 545 -1.67 -8.20 -23.22
CA PHE A 545 -2.36 -8.84 -24.36
C PHE A 545 -2.50 -10.37 -24.22
N GLU A 546 -2.09 -10.95 -23.09
CA GLU A 546 -2.10 -12.41 -22.85
C GLU A 546 -3.23 -12.80 -21.89
N TRP A 547 -4.45 -13.04 -22.42
CA TRP A 547 -5.61 -13.39 -21.60
C TRP A 547 -5.58 -14.86 -21.16
N ALA A 548 -5.91 -15.12 -19.89
CA ALA A 548 -5.79 -16.44 -19.28
C ALA A 548 -6.72 -17.52 -19.88
N ASP A 549 -7.76 -17.14 -20.62
CA ASP A 549 -8.66 -18.03 -21.35
C ASP A 549 -8.28 -18.24 -22.82
N GLY A 550 -7.14 -17.68 -23.26
CA GLY A 550 -6.70 -17.69 -24.65
C GLY A 550 -7.44 -16.70 -25.56
N GLY A 551 -8.30 -15.84 -25.00
CA GLY A 551 -8.92 -14.74 -25.74
C GLY A 551 -7.94 -13.61 -26.07
N TYR A 552 -8.45 -12.59 -26.76
CA TYR A 552 -7.68 -11.43 -27.18
C TYR A 552 -8.28 -10.13 -26.67
N SER A 553 -7.43 -9.12 -26.52
CA SER A 553 -7.86 -7.75 -26.30
C SER A 553 -8.64 -7.26 -27.50
N ASN A 554 -9.77 -6.60 -27.25
CA ASN A 554 -10.61 -6.04 -28.31
C ASN A 554 -10.68 -4.50 -28.25
N MET A 555 -10.08 -3.89 -27.23
CA MET A 555 -9.90 -2.45 -27.07
C MET A 555 -8.53 -2.16 -26.46
N ILE A 556 -7.92 -1.03 -26.84
CA ILE A 556 -6.71 -0.51 -26.20
C ILE A 556 -7.04 0.84 -25.56
N LEU A 557 -6.51 1.09 -24.36
CA LEU A 557 -6.42 2.40 -23.74
C LEU A 557 -4.92 2.68 -23.54
N ASP A 558 -4.42 3.71 -24.21
CA ASP A 558 -2.98 3.96 -24.38
C ASP A 558 -2.65 5.39 -23.91
N ASP A 559 -1.43 5.54 -23.40
CA ASP A 559 -0.81 6.83 -23.09
C ASP A 559 0.64 6.76 -23.57
N GLY A 560 0.94 7.52 -24.63
CA GLY A 560 2.23 7.52 -25.32
C GLY A 560 2.25 6.63 -26.55
N GLY A 561 1.30 5.70 -26.68
CA GLY A 561 1.09 4.86 -27.87
C GLY A 561 1.95 3.60 -27.92
N ASP A 562 2.52 3.16 -26.80
CA ASP A 562 3.45 2.01 -26.76
C ASP A 562 2.75 0.66 -26.94
N ALA A 563 1.55 0.48 -26.39
CA ALA A 563 0.77 -0.75 -26.62
C ALA A 563 0.32 -0.85 -28.09
N THR A 564 -0.05 0.28 -28.68
CA THR A 564 -0.39 0.39 -30.10
C THR A 564 0.82 0.17 -30.99
N LEU A 565 1.98 0.77 -30.65
CA LEU A 565 3.25 0.58 -31.35
C LEU A 565 3.68 -0.88 -31.33
N LEU A 566 3.60 -1.55 -30.18
CA LEU A 566 4.01 -2.94 -30.03
C LEU A 566 3.26 -3.87 -31.00
N LEU A 567 1.93 -3.77 -31.07
CA LEU A 567 1.15 -4.60 -32.01
C LEU A 567 1.43 -4.26 -33.47
N HIS A 568 1.50 -2.98 -33.84
CA HIS A 568 1.72 -2.59 -35.24
C HIS A 568 3.14 -2.90 -35.73
N LEU A 569 4.16 -2.68 -34.90
CA LEU A 569 5.56 -2.99 -35.21
C LEU A 569 5.80 -4.51 -35.23
N GLY A 570 5.27 -5.23 -34.23
CA GLY A 570 5.37 -6.69 -34.18
C GLY A 570 4.71 -7.36 -35.37
N ALA A 571 3.49 -6.96 -35.75
CA ALA A 571 2.79 -7.52 -36.92
C ALA A 571 3.48 -7.18 -38.25
N ARG A 572 4.27 -6.09 -38.32
CA ARG A 572 5.18 -5.83 -39.45
C ARG A 572 6.41 -6.73 -39.41
N ALA A 573 6.98 -6.95 -38.23
CA ALA A 573 8.15 -7.80 -38.04
C ALA A 573 7.88 -9.29 -38.35
N GLU A 574 6.63 -9.75 -38.25
CA GLU A 574 6.18 -11.05 -38.76
C GLU A 574 6.37 -11.21 -40.29
N GLN A 575 6.22 -10.11 -41.05
CA GLN A 575 6.33 -10.10 -42.51
C GLN A 575 7.74 -9.70 -42.98
N ASP A 576 8.39 -8.79 -42.25
CA ASP A 576 9.74 -8.31 -42.51
C ASP A 576 10.49 -8.05 -41.20
N ILE A 577 11.28 -9.03 -40.75
CA ILE A 577 12.08 -8.94 -39.52
C ILE A 577 13.13 -7.81 -39.57
N SER A 578 13.42 -7.22 -40.74
CA SER A 578 14.39 -6.14 -40.86
C SER A 578 13.92 -4.83 -40.21
N VAL A 579 12.61 -4.64 -40.02
CA VAL A 579 12.04 -3.46 -39.34
C VAL A 579 12.42 -3.37 -37.86
N VAL A 580 12.91 -4.47 -37.26
CA VAL A 580 13.45 -4.52 -35.88
C VAL A 580 14.95 -4.84 -35.86
N ALA A 581 15.68 -4.62 -36.96
CA ALA A 581 17.11 -4.98 -37.05
C ALA A 581 18.09 -3.87 -36.63
N LYS A 582 17.66 -2.60 -36.59
CA LYS A 582 18.55 -1.43 -36.38
C LYS A 582 17.96 -0.49 -35.31
N PRO A 583 18.14 -0.76 -34.01
CA PRO A 583 17.68 0.14 -32.96
C PRO A 583 18.51 1.43 -32.94
N GLY A 584 17.85 2.56 -32.68
CA GLY A 584 18.43 3.89 -32.49
C GLY A 584 18.60 4.30 -31.02
N SER A 585 18.03 3.54 -30.08
CA SER A 585 18.12 3.81 -28.63
C SER A 585 18.27 2.52 -27.81
N GLU A 586 18.56 2.65 -26.51
CA GLU A 586 18.50 1.52 -25.56
C GLU A 586 17.09 0.90 -25.54
N GLU A 587 16.06 1.73 -25.42
CA GLU A 587 14.66 1.28 -25.38
C GLU A 587 14.25 0.52 -26.65
N GLU A 588 14.61 1.01 -27.84
CA GLU A 588 14.38 0.28 -29.09
C GLU A 588 15.18 -1.04 -29.13
N THR A 589 16.38 -1.07 -28.56
CA THR A 589 17.19 -2.30 -28.48
C THR A 589 16.46 -3.37 -27.67
N ILE A 590 15.84 -3.00 -26.55
CA ILE A 590 15.07 -3.92 -25.70
C ILE A 590 13.72 -4.29 -26.34
N LEU A 591 12.98 -3.31 -26.89
CA LEU A 591 11.73 -3.56 -27.64
C LEU A 591 11.96 -4.56 -28.79
N PHE A 592 13.00 -4.34 -29.59
CA PHE A 592 13.30 -5.19 -30.75
C PHE A 592 13.75 -6.60 -30.33
N ALA A 593 14.43 -6.72 -29.18
CA ALA A 593 14.76 -8.00 -28.58
C ALA A 593 13.51 -8.74 -28.07
N ALA A 594 12.60 -8.04 -27.39
CA ALA A 594 11.33 -8.59 -26.91
C ALA A 594 10.45 -9.07 -28.08
N ILE A 595 10.37 -8.29 -29.17
CA ILE A 595 9.64 -8.69 -30.39
C ILE A 595 10.24 -9.96 -31.00
N LYS A 596 11.56 -10.02 -31.20
CA LYS A 596 12.23 -11.23 -31.73
C LYS A 596 12.02 -12.44 -30.84
N ALA A 597 12.06 -12.27 -29.52
CA ALA A 597 11.83 -13.34 -28.56
C ALA A 597 10.39 -13.88 -28.64
N LYS A 598 9.38 -13.01 -28.79
CA LYS A 598 7.98 -13.44 -28.94
C LYS A 598 7.73 -14.12 -30.28
N LEU A 599 8.26 -13.59 -31.38
CA LEU A 599 8.18 -14.21 -32.73
C LEU A 599 8.84 -15.59 -32.81
N ALA A 600 9.88 -15.84 -32.02
CA ALA A 600 10.52 -17.15 -31.91
C ALA A 600 9.65 -18.20 -31.17
N ILE A 601 8.64 -17.76 -30.41
CA ILE A 601 7.68 -18.62 -29.69
C ILE A 601 6.41 -18.82 -30.52
N ASP A 602 5.87 -17.74 -31.08
CA ASP A 602 4.67 -17.71 -31.94
C ASP A 602 4.91 -16.73 -33.10
N PRO A 603 5.10 -17.21 -34.34
CA PRO A 603 5.42 -16.36 -35.50
C PRO A 603 4.22 -15.54 -36.00
N THR A 604 3.06 -15.65 -35.36
CA THR A 604 1.82 -14.94 -35.69
C THR A 604 1.24 -14.16 -34.50
N TRP A 605 2.02 -14.03 -33.42
CA TRP A 605 1.53 -13.54 -32.13
C TRP A 605 0.86 -12.15 -32.20
N TYR A 606 1.40 -11.24 -33.01
CA TYR A 606 0.92 -9.87 -33.11
C TYR A 606 -0.23 -9.75 -34.10
N SER A 607 -0.17 -10.36 -35.28
CA SER A 607 -1.23 -10.19 -36.29
C SER A 607 -2.58 -10.72 -35.82
N VAL A 608 -2.61 -11.86 -35.11
CA VAL A 608 -3.87 -12.41 -34.55
C VAL A 608 -4.46 -11.51 -33.46
N ARG A 609 -3.62 -10.85 -32.66
CA ARG A 609 -4.03 -9.90 -31.61
C ARG A 609 -4.48 -8.56 -32.20
N LEU A 610 -3.71 -8.01 -33.14
CA LEU A 610 -3.99 -6.77 -33.85
C LEU A 610 -5.33 -6.82 -34.59
N ALA A 611 -5.69 -7.98 -35.18
CA ALA A 611 -6.96 -8.18 -35.86
C ALA A 611 -8.19 -8.24 -34.92
N ALA A 612 -7.99 -8.50 -33.63
CA ALA A 612 -9.07 -8.55 -32.63
C ALA A 612 -9.51 -7.15 -32.14
N VAL A 613 -8.57 -6.19 -32.11
CA VAL A 613 -8.78 -4.83 -31.61
C VAL A 613 -9.77 -4.05 -32.48
N LYS A 614 -10.72 -3.37 -31.83
CA LYS A 614 -11.79 -2.56 -32.45
C LYS A 614 -11.51 -1.06 -32.42
N GLY A 615 -10.65 -0.61 -31.51
CA GLY A 615 -10.15 0.75 -31.49
C GLY A 615 -9.20 1.01 -30.33
N VAL A 616 -8.59 2.20 -30.35
CA VAL A 616 -7.73 2.74 -29.29
C VAL A 616 -8.26 4.08 -28.80
N THR A 617 -8.08 4.38 -27.51
CA THR A 617 -8.20 5.73 -26.97
C THR A 617 -6.82 6.16 -26.43
N GLU A 618 -6.33 7.30 -26.90
CA GLU A 618 -4.94 7.74 -26.67
C GLU A 618 -4.89 9.10 -25.97
N GLU A 619 -4.18 9.17 -24.84
CA GLU A 619 -4.22 10.30 -23.91
C GLU A 619 -3.26 11.44 -24.23
N THR A 620 -2.09 11.17 -24.80
CA THR A 620 -1.03 12.19 -24.86
C THR A 620 -0.62 12.58 -26.28
N THR A 621 -0.17 13.84 -26.40
CA THR A 621 0.25 14.46 -27.66
C THR A 621 1.19 13.57 -28.48
N THR A 622 2.12 12.86 -27.83
CA THR A 622 3.10 12.01 -28.52
C THR A 622 2.49 10.73 -29.08
N GLY A 623 1.64 10.04 -28.32
CA GLY A 623 0.89 8.89 -28.82
C GLY A 623 -0.07 9.28 -29.94
N VAL A 624 -0.76 10.41 -29.80
CA VAL A 624 -1.59 11.00 -30.86
C VAL A 624 -0.79 11.27 -32.14
N HIS A 625 0.41 11.84 -32.04
CA HIS A 625 1.29 12.01 -33.20
C HIS A 625 1.69 10.67 -33.83
N ARG A 626 1.98 9.63 -33.03
CA ARG A 626 2.25 8.27 -33.54
C ARG A 626 1.03 7.72 -34.29
N LEU A 627 -0.20 7.88 -33.78
CA LEU A 627 -1.44 7.49 -34.47
C LEU A 627 -1.62 8.22 -35.81
N TYR A 628 -1.46 9.55 -35.84
CA TYR A 628 -1.56 10.32 -37.09
C TYR A 628 -0.51 9.89 -38.11
N GLN A 629 0.73 9.64 -37.70
CA GLN A 629 1.78 9.14 -38.58
C GLN A 629 1.46 7.74 -39.13
N MET A 630 1.01 6.81 -38.29
CA MET A 630 0.58 5.48 -38.73
C MET A 630 -0.59 5.56 -39.71
N HIS A 631 -1.56 6.46 -39.49
CA HIS A 631 -2.67 6.67 -40.41
C HIS A 631 -2.22 7.25 -41.76
N GLN A 632 -1.37 8.28 -41.75
CA GLN A 632 -0.79 8.87 -42.97
C GLN A 632 0.02 7.87 -43.80
N ARG A 633 0.69 6.90 -43.15
CA ARG A 633 1.42 5.82 -43.83
C ARG A 633 0.53 4.62 -44.25
N GLY A 634 -0.77 4.63 -43.94
CA GLY A 634 -1.67 3.48 -44.17
C GLY A 634 -1.38 2.26 -43.28
N GLU A 635 -0.60 2.45 -42.22
CA GLU A 635 -0.17 1.40 -41.30
C GLU A 635 -1.22 1.09 -40.23
N LEU A 636 -1.92 2.12 -39.73
CA LEU A 636 -2.95 2.01 -38.68
C LEU A 636 -4.05 1.00 -39.08
N LYS A 637 -4.44 0.09 -38.18
CA LYS A 637 -5.40 -1.00 -38.46
C LYS A 637 -6.78 -0.86 -37.83
N PHE A 638 -6.97 0.05 -36.90
CA PHE A 638 -8.24 0.29 -36.20
C PHE A 638 -8.46 1.81 -35.97
N PRO A 639 -9.69 2.29 -35.75
CA PRO A 639 -9.94 3.68 -35.38
C PRO A 639 -9.28 4.05 -34.04
N GLY A 640 -8.78 5.27 -33.93
CA GLY A 640 -8.30 5.86 -32.69
C GLY A 640 -9.09 7.11 -32.31
N ILE A 641 -9.45 7.26 -31.04
CA ILE A 641 -9.85 8.55 -30.48
C ILE A 641 -8.65 9.21 -29.81
N ASN A 642 -8.27 10.36 -30.34
CA ASN A 642 -7.41 11.36 -29.74
C ASN A 642 -8.17 11.99 -28.56
N VAL A 643 -7.83 11.56 -27.35
CA VAL A 643 -8.36 12.10 -26.10
C VAL A 643 -7.56 13.33 -25.66
N ASN A 644 -6.28 13.44 -26.06
CA ASN A 644 -5.43 14.58 -25.73
C ASN A 644 -6.05 15.92 -26.10
N ASP A 645 -6.61 16.01 -27.30
CA ASP A 645 -7.10 17.27 -27.89
C ASP A 645 -8.55 17.62 -27.49
N SER A 646 -9.18 16.83 -26.61
CA SER A 646 -10.34 17.32 -25.85
C SER A 646 -9.94 18.59 -25.07
N VAL A 647 -10.84 19.57 -25.01
CA VAL A 647 -10.68 20.81 -24.23
C VAL A 647 -10.45 20.48 -22.76
N THR A 648 -11.30 19.61 -22.20
CA THR A 648 -11.23 19.18 -20.81
C THR A 648 -10.03 18.29 -20.48
N LYS A 649 -9.27 17.84 -21.50
CA LYS A 649 -7.96 17.20 -21.34
C LYS A 649 -6.87 18.26 -21.49
N SER A 650 -6.58 18.72 -22.71
CA SER A 650 -5.46 19.62 -23.04
C SER A 650 -5.33 20.88 -22.16
N LYS A 651 -6.44 21.56 -21.79
CA LYS A 651 -6.36 22.78 -20.92
C LYS A 651 -6.40 22.54 -19.44
N PHE A 652 -6.63 21.31 -18.99
CA PHE A 652 -6.72 21.01 -17.57
C PHE A 652 -5.55 20.14 -17.13
N ASP A 653 -5.33 19.05 -17.83
CA ASP A 653 -4.25 18.11 -17.61
C ASP A 653 -2.88 18.75 -17.89
N ASN A 654 -2.61 19.01 -19.17
CA ASN A 654 -1.30 19.48 -19.62
C ASN A 654 -0.97 20.87 -19.02
N LEU A 655 -1.97 21.71 -18.74
CA LEU A 655 -1.79 23.05 -18.17
C LEU A 655 -1.81 23.06 -16.63
N TYR A 656 -2.94 22.74 -16.01
CA TYR A 656 -3.10 22.85 -14.55
C TYR A 656 -2.46 21.67 -13.80
N GLY A 657 -2.51 20.45 -14.34
CA GLY A 657 -1.82 19.29 -13.78
C GLY A 657 -0.30 19.50 -13.70
N CYS A 658 0.33 19.98 -14.78
CA CYS A 658 1.75 20.34 -14.77
C CYS A 658 2.05 21.53 -13.84
N ARG A 659 1.12 22.50 -13.71
CA ARG A 659 1.27 23.63 -12.79
C ARG A 659 1.33 23.19 -11.32
N GLU A 660 0.49 22.25 -10.90
CA GLU A 660 0.54 21.70 -9.53
C GLU A 660 1.76 20.79 -9.32
N SER A 661 2.06 19.93 -10.29
CA SER A 661 2.96 18.77 -10.09
C SER A 661 4.44 18.96 -10.44
N LEU A 662 4.81 19.93 -11.30
CA LEU A 662 6.22 20.17 -11.65
C LEU A 662 7.05 20.50 -10.42
N VAL A 663 6.56 21.49 -9.66
CA VAL A 663 7.27 22.00 -8.49
C VAL A 663 7.27 20.97 -7.37
N ASP A 664 6.20 20.19 -7.23
CA ASP A 664 6.15 19.06 -6.29
C ASP A 664 7.28 18.05 -6.57
N GLY A 665 7.41 17.57 -7.81
CA GLY A 665 8.49 16.66 -8.21
C GLY A 665 9.90 17.24 -7.95
N ILE A 666 10.14 18.51 -8.34
CA ILE A 666 11.43 19.19 -8.09
C ILE A 666 11.69 19.33 -6.58
N LYS A 667 10.67 19.66 -5.78
CA LYS A 667 10.82 19.84 -4.33
C LYS A 667 11.07 18.52 -3.61
N ARG A 668 10.29 17.46 -3.87
CA ARG A 668 10.55 16.14 -3.29
C ARG A 668 11.93 15.61 -3.66
N ALA A 669 12.42 15.92 -4.86
CA ALA A 669 13.78 15.57 -5.28
C ALA A 669 14.88 16.35 -4.55
N THR A 670 14.76 17.68 -4.46
CA THR A 670 15.91 18.56 -4.17
C THR A 670 15.74 19.52 -2.98
N ASP A 671 14.53 19.64 -2.43
CA ASP A 671 14.11 20.61 -1.42
C ASP A 671 14.44 22.09 -1.76
N VAL A 672 14.72 22.37 -3.04
CA VAL A 672 15.29 23.66 -3.46
C VAL A 672 14.34 24.84 -3.23
N MET A 673 14.93 25.95 -2.80
CA MET A 673 14.26 27.27 -2.80
C MET A 673 14.12 27.78 -4.23
N ILE A 674 12.87 27.96 -4.68
CA ILE A 674 12.52 28.42 -6.03
C ILE A 674 12.63 29.95 -6.17
N ALA A 675 12.22 30.69 -5.14
CA ALA A 675 12.22 32.16 -5.16
C ALA A 675 13.61 32.74 -5.45
N GLY A 676 13.66 33.70 -6.37
CA GLY A 676 14.88 34.39 -6.81
C GLY A 676 15.69 33.65 -7.88
N LYS A 677 15.56 32.33 -8.02
CA LYS A 677 16.29 31.54 -9.04
C LYS A 677 15.81 31.85 -10.45
N VAL A 678 16.70 31.68 -11.42
CA VAL A 678 16.38 31.68 -12.85
C VAL A 678 15.95 30.26 -13.24
N ALA A 679 14.69 30.12 -13.67
CA ALA A 679 14.13 28.87 -14.14
C ALA A 679 13.88 28.96 -15.64
N LEU A 680 14.57 28.15 -16.44
CA LEU A 680 14.39 28.05 -17.88
C LEU A 680 13.34 26.96 -18.18
N ILE A 681 12.24 27.37 -18.81
CA ILE A 681 11.23 26.46 -19.36
C ILE A 681 11.51 26.33 -20.86
N VAL A 682 11.87 25.14 -21.30
CA VAL A 682 12.17 24.83 -22.69
C VAL A 682 10.89 24.33 -23.35
N GLY A 683 10.28 25.16 -24.20
CA GLY A 683 8.93 24.98 -24.74
C GLY A 683 7.87 25.83 -24.01
N TYR A 684 6.84 26.25 -24.75
CA TYR A 684 5.72 27.04 -24.23
C TYR A 684 4.38 26.61 -24.84
N GLY A 685 4.24 25.31 -25.13
CA GLY A 685 2.94 24.65 -25.25
C GLY A 685 2.17 24.65 -23.91
N ASP A 686 1.16 23.79 -23.76
CA ASP A 686 0.33 23.81 -22.56
C ASP A 686 1.07 23.39 -21.29
N VAL A 687 1.93 22.38 -21.41
CA VAL A 687 2.89 21.97 -20.37
C VAL A 687 3.79 23.14 -19.99
N GLY A 688 4.48 23.74 -20.96
CA GLY A 688 5.36 24.90 -20.73
C GLY A 688 4.66 26.09 -20.07
N LYS A 689 3.42 26.40 -20.47
CA LYS A 689 2.58 27.42 -19.82
C LYS A 689 2.28 27.09 -18.36
N GLY A 690 1.92 25.85 -18.04
CA GLY A 690 1.66 25.40 -16.67
C GLY A 690 2.91 25.47 -15.80
N CYS A 691 4.03 24.98 -16.34
CA CYS A 691 5.34 25.00 -15.71
C CYS A 691 5.83 26.44 -15.41
N ALA A 692 5.68 27.35 -16.37
CA ALA A 692 6.01 28.76 -16.23
C ALA A 692 5.15 29.45 -15.16
N GLN A 693 3.83 29.19 -15.14
CA GLN A 693 2.92 29.71 -14.11
C GLN A 693 3.33 29.24 -12.70
N ALA A 694 3.67 27.95 -12.53
CA ALA A 694 4.08 27.38 -11.24
C ALA A 694 5.36 28.03 -10.70
N MET A 695 6.40 28.12 -11.54
CA MET A 695 7.67 28.73 -11.18
C MET A 695 7.50 30.23 -10.87
N ARG A 696 6.68 30.94 -11.65
CA ARG A 696 6.36 32.35 -11.46
C ARG A 696 5.61 32.61 -10.15
N ALA A 697 4.66 31.74 -9.78
CA ALA A 697 3.91 31.84 -8.53
C ALA A 697 4.79 31.72 -7.28
N LEU A 698 5.92 31.01 -7.38
CA LEU A 698 6.94 30.92 -6.32
C LEU A 698 8.09 31.92 -6.50
N SER A 699 7.86 33.02 -7.22
CA SER A 699 8.83 34.11 -7.42
C SER A 699 10.15 33.70 -8.08
N ALA A 700 10.13 32.71 -8.97
CA ALA A 700 11.25 32.48 -9.90
C ALA A 700 11.32 33.57 -10.98
N GLN A 701 12.53 33.81 -11.46
CA GLN A 701 12.79 34.55 -12.70
C GLN A 701 12.61 33.58 -13.87
N VAL A 702 11.38 33.45 -14.36
CA VAL A 702 11.04 32.50 -15.43
C VAL A 702 11.49 33.03 -16.79
N TRP A 703 12.34 32.25 -17.44
CA TRP A 703 12.76 32.43 -18.84
C TRP A 703 12.18 31.29 -19.68
N VAL A 704 11.93 31.54 -20.95
CA VAL A 704 11.29 30.61 -21.88
C VAL A 704 12.13 30.48 -23.15
N THR A 705 12.25 29.27 -23.70
CA THR A 705 12.70 29.07 -25.08
C THR A 705 11.55 28.59 -25.95
N GLU A 706 11.41 29.09 -27.17
CA GLU A 706 10.42 28.61 -28.13
C GLU A 706 10.95 28.67 -29.57
N ILE A 707 10.43 27.77 -30.40
CA ILE A 707 10.59 27.76 -31.85
C ILE A 707 9.32 28.29 -32.56
N ASP A 708 8.15 28.16 -31.92
CA ASP A 708 6.90 28.68 -32.47
C ASP A 708 6.75 30.18 -32.10
N PRO A 709 6.65 31.09 -33.08
CA PRO A 709 6.58 32.53 -32.81
C PRO A 709 5.28 32.98 -32.14
N ILE A 710 4.18 32.21 -32.27
CA ILE A 710 2.92 32.47 -31.57
C ILE A 710 3.07 32.11 -30.09
N CYS A 711 3.68 30.96 -29.79
CA CYS A 711 3.94 30.54 -28.40
C CYS A 711 4.99 31.44 -27.73
N ALA A 712 6.05 31.83 -28.45
CA ALA A 712 7.03 32.81 -27.98
C ALA A 712 6.39 34.18 -27.69
N LEU A 713 5.51 34.67 -28.57
CA LEU A 713 4.79 35.93 -28.34
C LEU A 713 3.87 35.83 -27.12
N GLN A 714 3.17 34.71 -26.92
CA GLN A 714 2.39 34.48 -25.71
C GLN A 714 3.27 34.55 -24.44
N ALA A 715 4.42 33.88 -24.42
CA ALA A 715 5.36 33.95 -23.29
C ALA A 715 5.82 35.38 -22.99
N ALA A 716 6.14 36.16 -24.03
CA ALA A 716 6.53 37.56 -23.89
C ALA A 716 5.39 38.44 -23.36
N MET A 717 4.13 38.18 -23.75
CA MET A 717 2.96 38.93 -23.26
C MET A 717 2.62 38.64 -21.79
N GLU A 718 2.92 37.43 -21.30
CA GLU A 718 2.87 37.09 -19.86
C GLU A 718 4.06 37.69 -19.06
N GLY A 719 4.98 38.40 -19.73
CA GLY A 719 6.14 39.04 -19.11
C GLY A 719 7.34 38.13 -18.89
N PHE A 720 7.37 36.94 -19.51
CA PHE A 720 8.53 36.05 -19.47
C PHE A 720 9.59 36.48 -20.49
N ARG A 721 10.87 36.28 -20.14
CA ARG A 721 11.97 36.53 -21.08
C ARG A 721 12.10 35.37 -22.04
N VAL A 722 11.85 35.61 -23.33
CA VAL A 722 12.17 34.64 -24.38
C VAL A 722 13.66 34.71 -24.71
N VAL A 723 14.34 33.56 -24.66
CA VAL A 723 15.79 33.41 -24.87
C VAL A 723 16.08 32.09 -25.59
N THR A 724 17.33 31.84 -25.98
CA THR A 724 17.77 30.51 -26.47
C THR A 724 18.39 29.69 -25.34
N THR A 725 18.46 28.36 -25.51
CA THR A 725 19.07 27.46 -24.51
C THR A 725 20.57 27.77 -24.32
N GLU A 726 21.28 28.13 -25.39
CA GLU A 726 22.70 28.51 -25.36
C GLU A 726 22.93 29.79 -24.54
N TYR A 727 22.01 30.77 -24.64
CA TYR A 727 22.10 31.98 -23.82
C TYR A 727 21.87 31.68 -22.33
N ALA A 728 21.01 30.71 -22.02
CA ALA A 728 20.58 30.41 -20.66
C ALA A 728 21.46 29.38 -19.94
N ALA A 729 22.22 28.54 -20.66
CA ALA A 729 22.97 27.40 -20.12
C ALA A 729 23.87 27.76 -18.92
N ASP A 730 24.71 28.79 -19.04
CA ASP A 730 25.60 29.30 -17.98
C ASP A 730 24.89 30.21 -16.94
N LYS A 731 23.61 30.53 -17.14
CA LYS A 731 22.89 31.59 -16.39
C LYS A 731 21.69 31.10 -15.58
N ALA A 732 21.01 30.04 -15.99
CA ALA A 732 19.89 29.48 -15.25
C ALA A 732 20.33 28.56 -14.11
N ASP A 733 19.44 28.35 -13.14
CA ASP A 733 19.66 27.50 -11.97
C ASP A 733 18.81 26.21 -12.03
N ILE A 734 17.68 26.26 -12.74
CA ILE A 734 16.75 25.15 -12.97
C ILE A 734 16.39 25.13 -14.46
N PHE A 735 16.46 23.95 -15.07
CA PHE A 735 16.12 23.69 -16.46
C PHE A 735 14.99 22.66 -16.52
N VAL A 736 13.90 22.98 -17.23
CA VAL A 736 12.71 22.13 -17.36
C VAL A 736 12.36 21.99 -18.84
N THR A 737 12.40 20.77 -19.39
CA THR A 737 12.01 20.49 -20.78
C THR A 737 10.53 20.09 -20.88
N THR A 738 9.81 20.67 -21.86
CA THR A 738 8.34 20.61 -21.99
C THR A 738 7.87 20.50 -23.46
N THR A 739 8.75 20.08 -24.37
CA THR A 739 8.59 20.26 -25.82
C THR A 739 7.94 19.09 -26.55
N GLY A 740 8.07 17.86 -26.03
CA GLY A 740 7.78 16.63 -26.78
C GLY A 740 8.71 16.39 -27.98
N ASN A 741 9.88 17.04 -28.00
CA ASN A 741 10.86 17.01 -29.10
C ASN A 741 12.14 16.25 -28.69
N PHE A 742 13.24 16.40 -29.44
CA PHE A 742 14.45 15.61 -29.28
C PHE A 742 15.70 16.48 -29.05
N HIS A 743 16.52 16.12 -28.06
CA HIS A 743 17.80 16.75 -27.71
C HIS A 743 17.73 18.29 -27.54
N VAL A 744 16.67 18.79 -26.90
CA VAL A 744 16.49 20.23 -26.64
C VAL A 744 17.39 20.75 -25.51
N ILE A 745 17.87 19.85 -24.65
CA ILE A 745 19.06 20.05 -23.81
C ILE A 745 20.14 19.06 -24.24
N THR A 746 21.22 19.58 -24.81
CA THR A 746 22.35 18.81 -25.33
C THR A 746 23.47 18.62 -24.31
N HIS A 747 24.43 17.75 -24.62
CA HIS A 747 25.72 17.66 -23.94
C HIS A 747 26.34 19.03 -23.61
N ASP A 748 26.45 19.91 -24.61
CA ASP A 748 27.20 21.16 -24.49
C ASP A 748 26.45 22.20 -23.65
N HIS A 749 25.11 22.17 -23.68
CA HIS A 749 24.29 22.95 -22.75
C HIS A 749 24.59 22.50 -21.31
N MET A 750 24.56 21.20 -21.03
CA MET A 750 24.87 20.65 -19.69
C MET A 750 26.32 20.87 -19.26
N ALA A 751 27.26 20.86 -20.21
CA ALA A 751 28.66 21.18 -19.97
C ALA A 751 28.83 22.64 -19.48
N ALA A 752 28.12 23.59 -20.11
CA ALA A 752 28.16 25.01 -19.77
C ALA A 752 27.37 25.41 -18.51
N MET A 753 26.55 24.51 -17.93
CA MET A 753 25.75 24.80 -16.74
C MET A 753 26.57 25.20 -15.51
N LYS A 754 25.93 25.95 -14.59
CA LYS A 754 26.48 26.21 -13.25
C LYS A 754 26.62 24.92 -12.45
N ASN A 755 27.54 24.94 -11.48
CA ASN A 755 27.63 23.87 -10.49
C ASN A 755 26.33 23.76 -9.67
N ASN A 756 25.83 22.53 -9.52
CA ASN A 756 24.55 22.15 -8.92
C ASN A 756 23.31 22.77 -9.60
N ALA A 757 23.38 23.10 -10.89
CA ALA A 757 22.19 23.36 -11.70
C ALA A 757 21.28 22.11 -11.71
N ILE A 758 19.97 22.32 -11.59
CA ILE A 758 18.97 21.25 -11.62
C ILE A 758 18.45 21.09 -13.05
N VAL A 759 18.47 19.87 -13.57
CA VAL A 759 17.99 19.53 -14.91
C VAL A 759 16.88 18.49 -14.79
N CYS A 760 15.72 18.77 -15.37
CA CYS A 760 14.62 17.82 -15.41
C CYS A 760 13.76 17.99 -16.67
N ASN A 761 12.92 16.99 -16.90
CA ASN A 761 11.99 16.90 -18.01
C ASN A 761 10.59 16.64 -17.45
N ILE A 762 9.56 17.17 -18.10
CA ILE A 762 8.15 16.86 -17.82
C ILE A 762 7.36 16.59 -19.11
N GLY A 763 8.02 16.63 -20.28
CA GLY A 763 7.52 15.98 -21.49
C GLY A 763 7.62 14.45 -21.40
N HIS A 764 7.02 13.77 -22.37
CA HIS A 764 6.70 12.33 -22.26
C HIS A 764 7.94 11.41 -22.31
N PHE A 765 8.86 11.64 -23.25
CA PHE A 765 10.07 10.84 -23.43
C PHE A 765 11.30 11.54 -22.85
N ASP A 766 12.27 10.77 -22.39
CA ASP A 766 13.51 11.25 -21.74
C ASP A 766 14.50 11.90 -22.70
N ASN A 767 14.41 11.55 -23.99
CA ASN A 767 15.21 12.09 -25.08
C ASN A 767 15.01 13.59 -25.40
N GLU A 768 14.19 14.33 -24.64
CA GLU A 768 14.29 15.80 -24.59
C GLU A 768 15.67 16.25 -24.05
N ILE A 769 16.28 15.44 -23.19
CA ILE A 769 17.63 15.64 -22.65
C ILE A 769 18.55 14.57 -23.23
N ASP A 770 19.72 14.98 -23.75
CA ASP A 770 20.75 14.07 -24.26
C ASP A 770 21.51 13.37 -23.11
N VAL A 771 20.81 12.52 -22.35
CA VAL A 771 21.37 11.77 -21.21
C VAL A 771 22.47 10.81 -21.66
N ALA A 772 22.30 10.16 -22.81
CA ALA A 772 23.29 9.25 -23.39
C ALA A 772 24.67 9.90 -23.55
N SER A 773 24.73 11.18 -23.95
CA SER A 773 26.00 11.91 -24.08
C SER A 773 26.79 12.09 -22.79
N ILE A 774 26.15 11.97 -21.61
CA ILE A 774 26.74 12.20 -20.29
C ILE A 774 26.88 10.93 -19.43
N GLU A 775 26.42 9.76 -19.91
CA GLU A 775 26.64 8.45 -19.24
C GLU A 775 28.13 8.12 -19.04
N LYS A 776 28.98 8.62 -19.95
CA LYS A 776 30.45 8.48 -19.89
C LYS A 776 31.13 9.14 -18.68
N TYR A 777 30.41 9.99 -17.95
CA TYR A 777 30.94 10.73 -16.80
C TYR A 777 30.75 9.96 -15.49
N GLN A 778 31.26 10.49 -14.37
CA GLN A 778 31.01 9.88 -13.06
C GLN A 778 29.61 10.28 -12.56
N TRP A 779 28.82 9.28 -12.18
CA TRP A 779 27.51 9.47 -11.55
C TRP A 779 27.60 9.14 -10.05
N GLU A 780 26.87 9.91 -9.24
CA GLU A 780 26.75 9.75 -7.79
C GLU A 780 25.25 9.85 -7.45
N GLU A 781 24.58 8.72 -7.23
CA GLU A 781 23.18 8.70 -6.81
C GLU A 781 23.06 9.31 -5.40
N ILE A 782 22.21 10.32 -5.26
CA ILE A 782 21.93 10.98 -3.98
C ILE A 782 20.83 10.21 -3.24
N LYS A 783 19.77 9.86 -3.99
CA LYS A 783 18.63 9.04 -3.58
C LYS A 783 17.89 8.58 -4.85
N PRO A 784 16.90 7.67 -4.79
CA PRO A 784 16.15 7.24 -5.97
C PRO A 784 15.64 8.41 -6.82
N GLN A 785 15.91 8.34 -8.12
CA GLN A 785 15.57 9.35 -9.13
C GLN A 785 16.25 10.74 -8.92
N VAL A 786 17.34 10.83 -8.15
CA VAL A 786 18.12 12.07 -8.01
C VAL A 786 19.62 11.76 -8.09
N ASP A 787 20.23 12.13 -9.20
CA ASP A 787 21.62 11.81 -9.54
C ASP A 787 22.48 13.08 -9.65
N HIS A 788 23.68 13.07 -9.05
CA HIS A 788 24.75 13.99 -9.46
C HIS A 788 25.47 13.42 -10.69
N VAL A 789 25.68 14.25 -11.71
CA VAL A 789 26.58 13.96 -12.83
C VAL A 789 27.78 14.89 -12.76
N ILE A 790 28.98 14.32 -12.65
CA ILE A 790 30.23 15.02 -12.34
C ILE A 790 31.07 15.18 -13.61
N PHE A 791 31.26 16.41 -14.07
CA PHE A 791 32.03 16.75 -15.27
C PHE A 791 33.56 16.77 -14.99
N PRO A 792 34.41 16.74 -16.05
CA PRO A 792 35.86 16.64 -15.90
C PRO A 792 36.54 17.82 -15.17
N ASP A 793 35.88 18.97 -15.09
CA ASP A 793 36.29 20.17 -14.34
C ASP A 793 35.89 20.12 -12.86
N GLY A 794 35.20 19.06 -12.43
CA GLY A 794 34.67 18.89 -11.07
C GLY A 794 33.29 19.52 -10.85
N LYS A 795 32.74 20.24 -11.84
CA LYS A 795 31.38 20.80 -11.76
C LYS A 795 30.35 19.67 -11.83
N ARG A 796 29.36 19.73 -10.94
CA ARG A 796 28.24 18.80 -10.87
C ARG A 796 26.97 19.42 -11.45
N ILE A 797 26.10 18.61 -12.03
CA ILE A 797 24.67 18.95 -12.22
C ILE A 797 23.81 17.95 -11.43
N ILE A 798 22.59 18.34 -11.07
CA ILE A 798 21.59 17.48 -10.44
C ILE A 798 20.58 17.09 -11.52
N LEU A 799 20.61 15.84 -11.98
CA LEU A 799 19.67 15.30 -12.95
C LEU A 799 18.53 14.58 -12.21
N LEU A 800 17.29 14.90 -12.58
CA LEU A 800 16.10 14.29 -11.97
C LEU A 800 15.51 13.20 -12.86
N ALA A 801 15.09 12.10 -12.24
CA ALA A 801 14.46 10.91 -12.85
C ALA A 801 15.21 10.35 -14.09
N LYS A 802 16.53 10.56 -14.18
CA LYS A 802 17.37 10.24 -15.34
C LYS A 802 16.77 10.75 -16.66
N GLY A 803 16.20 11.95 -16.63
CA GLY A 803 15.57 12.60 -17.79
C GLY A 803 14.12 12.20 -18.06
N ARG A 804 13.52 11.22 -17.35
CA ARG A 804 12.08 10.88 -17.49
C ARG A 804 11.19 11.90 -16.76
N LEU A 805 9.86 11.81 -16.96
CA LEU A 805 8.89 12.79 -16.43
C LEU A 805 9.04 13.00 -14.91
N VAL A 806 9.49 14.18 -14.50
CA VAL A 806 9.88 14.51 -13.12
C VAL A 806 8.69 14.53 -12.15
N ASN A 807 7.52 14.95 -12.62
CA ASN A 807 6.29 15.01 -11.81
C ASN A 807 5.81 13.63 -11.37
N LEU A 808 6.02 12.59 -12.17
CA LEU A 808 5.67 11.19 -11.87
C LEU A 808 6.84 10.42 -11.26
N GLY A 809 8.07 10.63 -11.76
CA GLY A 809 9.27 9.98 -11.25
C GLY A 809 9.59 10.41 -9.82
N CYS A 810 9.67 11.72 -9.57
CA CYS A 810 10.03 12.30 -8.27
C CYS A 810 8.82 12.78 -7.45
N GLY A 811 7.67 13.02 -8.09
CA GLY A 811 6.40 13.40 -7.44
C GLY A 811 5.39 12.25 -7.41
N THR A 812 4.10 12.59 -7.56
CA THR A 812 2.98 11.63 -7.66
C THR A 812 2.11 11.83 -8.92
N GLY A 813 2.62 12.56 -9.91
CA GLY A 813 1.86 12.97 -11.09
C GLY A 813 0.85 14.07 -10.80
N HIS A 814 -0.15 14.19 -11.66
CA HIS A 814 -1.19 15.21 -11.55
C HIS A 814 -2.21 14.87 -10.46
N PRO A 815 -2.74 15.87 -9.71
CA PRO A 815 -3.75 15.62 -8.68
C PRO A 815 -5.02 14.96 -9.25
N SER A 816 -5.68 14.16 -8.41
CA SER A 816 -6.86 13.36 -8.79
C SER A 816 -7.96 14.19 -9.47
N TYR A 817 -8.22 15.40 -8.99
CA TYR A 817 -9.22 16.30 -9.58
C TYR A 817 -8.95 16.64 -11.05
N VAL A 818 -7.69 16.85 -11.42
CA VAL A 818 -7.30 17.12 -12.81
C VAL A 818 -7.46 15.85 -13.66
N MET A 819 -6.92 14.72 -13.19
CA MET A 819 -6.99 13.44 -13.93
C MET A 819 -8.41 12.92 -14.09
N SER A 820 -9.35 13.30 -13.22
CA SER A 820 -10.77 13.00 -13.38
C SER A 820 -11.35 13.54 -14.69
N SER A 821 -10.85 14.68 -15.21
CA SER A 821 -11.27 15.19 -16.52
C SER A 821 -10.74 14.32 -17.65
N SER A 822 -9.44 14.00 -17.65
CA SER A 822 -8.79 13.19 -18.68
C SER A 822 -9.37 11.78 -18.73
N PHE A 823 -9.52 11.15 -17.56
CA PHE A 823 -10.04 9.78 -17.46
C PHE A 823 -11.56 9.69 -17.67
N ALA A 824 -12.31 10.77 -17.45
CA ALA A 824 -13.69 10.86 -17.92
C ALA A 824 -13.76 10.90 -19.45
N ASN A 825 -12.88 11.64 -20.14
CA ASN A 825 -12.77 11.58 -21.60
C ASN A 825 -12.39 10.17 -22.08
N GLN A 826 -11.36 9.54 -21.49
CA GLN A 826 -10.98 8.15 -21.81
C GLN A 826 -12.16 7.19 -21.68
N THR A 827 -12.88 7.24 -20.55
CA THR A 827 -14.02 6.35 -20.30
C THR A 827 -15.14 6.56 -21.32
N ILE A 828 -15.46 7.82 -21.64
CA ILE A 828 -16.49 8.13 -22.66
C ILE A 828 -16.03 7.70 -24.06
N ALA A 829 -14.76 7.90 -24.41
CA ALA A 829 -14.18 7.46 -25.68
C ALA A 829 -14.21 5.92 -25.84
N GLN A 830 -13.92 5.19 -24.75
CA GLN A 830 -14.04 3.72 -24.72
C GLN A 830 -15.49 3.27 -24.92
N ILE A 831 -16.47 3.90 -24.24
CA ILE A 831 -17.90 3.62 -24.43
C ILE A 831 -18.31 3.87 -25.89
N GLU A 832 -17.90 4.99 -26.46
CA GLU A 832 -18.25 5.40 -27.83
C GLU A 832 -17.72 4.39 -28.85
N LEU A 833 -16.40 4.13 -28.87
CA LEU A 833 -15.79 3.18 -29.80
C LEU A 833 -16.34 1.76 -29.62
N TRP A 834 -16.44 1.26 -28.39
CA TRP A 834 -16.90 -0.10 -28.13
C TRP A 834 -18.37 -0.29 -28.53
N THR A 835 -19.26 0.63 -28.14
CA THR A 835 -20.69 0.46 -28.44
C THR A 835 -21.00 0.63 -29.92
N GLU A 836 -20.29 1.50 -30.64
CA GLU A 836 -20.41 1.64 -32.11
C GLU A 836 -19.83 0.43 -32.86
N ALA A 837 -18.71 -0.13 -32.39
CA ALA A 837 -18.15 -1.36 -32.92
C ALA A 837 -19.09 -2.57 -32.72
N VAL A 838 -19.71 -2.70 -31.54
CA VAL A 838 -20.68 -3.78 -31.24
C VAL A 838 -21.98 -3.63 -32.06
N LYS A 839 -22.44 -2.39 -32.32
CA LYS A 839 -23.57 -2.13 -33.22
C LYS A 839 -23.25 -2.45 -34.69
N GLY A 840 -21.97 -2.50 -35.06
CA GLY A 840 -21.55 -2.60 -36.46
C GLY A 840 -21.91 -1.37 -37.28
N SER A 841 -21.99 -0.18 -36.66
CA SER A 841 -22.49 1.04 -37.31
C SER A 841 -21.57 1.60 -38.40
N ASN A 842 -20.29 1.19 -38.40
CA ASN A 842 -19.22 1.74 -39.23
C ASN A 842 -19.07 3.28 -39.12
N LYS A 843 -19.49 3.86 -37.99
CA LYS A 843 -19.35 5.30 -37.70
C LYS A 843 -17.88 5.76 -37.66
N TYR A 844 -17.00 4.89 -37.16
CA TYR A 844 -15.56 5.11 -37.05
C TYR A 844 -14.79 4.12 -37.95
N PRO A 845 -14.63 4.40 -39.25
CA PRO A 845 -13.66 3.69 -40.07
C PRO A 845 -12.22 3.96 -39.58
N VAL A 846 -11.22 3.28 -40.14
CA VAL A 846 -9.82 3.45 -39.72
C VAL A 846 -9.36 4.90 -39.95
N GLY A 847 -9.04 5.58 -38.85
CA GLY A 847 -8.72 7.01 -38.81
C GLY A 847 -8.49 7.48 -37.38
N VAL A 848 -8.13 8.76 -37.21
CA VAL A 848 -7.93 9.39 -35.89
C VAL A 848 -8.98 10.48 -35.71
N TYR A 849 -9.75 10.40 -34.63
CA TYR A 849 -10.91 11.24 -34.36
C TYR A 849 -10.75 11.97 -33.02
N THR A 850 -11.31 13.17 -32.89
CA THR A 850 -11.47 13.83 -31.58
C THR A 850 -12.82 13.46 -30.96
N LEU A 851 -12.95 13.63 -29.64
CA LEU A 851 -14.22 13.43 -28.96
C LEU A 851 -15.24 14.52 -29.41
N PRO A 852 -16.50 14.17 -29.73
CA PRO A 852 -17.53 15.15 -30.04
C PRO A 852 -17.69 16.22 -28.94
N LYS A 853 -17.75 17.49 -29.34
CA LYS A 853 -17.71 18.64 -28.41
C LYS A 853 -18.76 18.60 -27.29
N HIS A 854 -19.96 18.08 -27.55
CA HIS A 854 -21.00 17.94 -26.52
C HIS A 854 -20.64 16.93 -25.40
N LEU A 855 -19.76 15.96 -25.67
CA LEU A 855 -19.23 15.03 -24.67
C LEU A 855 -18.10 15.66 -23.85
N ASP A 856 -17.27 16.48 -24.48
CA ASP A 856 -16.24 17.30 -23.82
C ASP A 856 -16.89 18.32 -22.86
N GLU A 857 -17.92 19.04 -23.31
CA GLU A 857 -18.78 19.88 -22.46
C GLU A 857 -19.50 19.09 -21.35
N LYS A 858 -19.85 17.82 -21.61
CA LYS A 858 -20.40 16.92 -20.56
C LYS A 858 -19.36 16.64 -19.49
N VAL A 859 -18.10 16.33 -19.85
CA VAL A 859 -17.01 16.15 -18.88
C VAL A 859 -16.84 17.39 -18.01
N ALA A 860 -16.81 18.60 -18.62
CA ALA A 860 -16.72 19.85 -17.88
C ALA A 860 -17.88 20.00 -16.88
N ARG A 861 -19.12 19.78 -17.34
CA ARG A 861 -20.34 19.88 -16.52
C ARG A 861 -20.36 18.87 -15.36
N LEU A 862 -19.81 17.67 -15.54
CA LEU A 862 -19.70 16.66 -14.49
C LEU A 862 -18.66 17.05 -13.42
N GLN A 863 -17.52 17.60 -13.85
CA GLN A 863 -16.44 18.03 -12.96
C GLN A 863 -16.86 19.21 -12.07
N LEU A 864 -17.53 20.22 -12.64
CA LEU A 864 -17.93 21.45 -11.95
C LEU A 864 -18.87 21.24 -10.74
N LYS A 865 -19.47 20.05 -10.59
CA LYS A 865 -20.37 19.69 -9.47
C LYS A 865 -19.74 19.84 -8.09
N THR A 866 -18.43 19.59 -7.91
CA THR A 866 -17.78 19.67 -6.57
C THR A 866 -17.12 21.03 -6.29
N LEU A 867 -16.85 21.84 -7.32
CA LEU A 867 -16.24 23.18 -7.16
C LEU A 867 -17.24 24.28 -6.78
N ASN A 868 -18.50 23.94 -6.48
CA ASN A 868 -19.59 24.89 -6.26
C ASN A 868 -19.76 25.90 -7.43
N ALA A 869 -19.44 25.49 -8.65
CA ALA A 869 -19.57 26.32 -9.84
C ALA A 869 -20.99 26.22 -10.39
N GLN A 870 -21.71 27.34 -10.36
CA GLN A 870 -23.10 27.43 -10.81
C GLN A 870 -23.12 27.84 -12.31
N LEU A 871 -23.58 26.95 -13.18
CA LEU A 871 -23.76 27.26 -14.60
C LEU A 871 -25.07 28.02 -14.81
N SER A 872 -25.03 29.13 -15.54
CA SER A 872 -26.24 29.79 -16.04
C SER A 872 -26.83 29.02 -17.21
N GLU A 873 -28.16 28.90 -17.27
CA GLU A 873 -28.88 28.42 -18.45
C GLU A 873 -29.23 29.59 -19.37
N LEU A 874 -29.10 29.39 -20.68
CA LEU A 874 -29.53 30.37 -21.68
C LEU A 874 -31.06 30.45 -21.70
N THR A 875 -31.62 31.66 -21.86
CA THR A 875 -33.02 31.78 -22.27
C THR A 875 -33.19 31.37 -23.74
N ASP A 876 -34.40 31.02 -24.14
CA ASP A 876 -34.71 30.61 -25.52
C ASP A 876 -34.34 31.73 -26.54
N GLU A 877 -34.52 32.99 -26.14
CA GLU A 877 -34.12 34.18 -26.91
C GLU A 877 -32.60 34.29 -27.04
N GLN A 878 -31.85 34.08 -25.95
CA GLN A 878 -30.38 34.12 -25.97
C GLN A 878 -29.79 33.00 -26.84
N ALA A 879 -30.34 31.78 -26.71
CA ALA A 879 -29.95 30.61 -27.49
C ALA A 879 -30.17 30.84 -28.99
N ALA A 880 -31.34 31.36 -29.37
CA ALA A 880 -31.65 31.75 -30.75
C ALA A 880 -30.73 32.88 -31.27
N TYR A 881 -30.46 33.91 -30.45
CA TYR A 881 -29.63 35.06 -30.83
C TYR A 881 -28.20 34.67 -31.24
N ILE A 882 -27.57 33.75 -30.49
CA ILE A 882 -26.22 33.24 -30.82
C ILE A 882 -26.24 31.95 -31.66
N SER A 883 -27.44 31.47 -32.05
CA SER A 883 -27.66 30.27 -32.88
C SER A 883 -27.05 28.98 -32.31
N VAL A 884 -27.26 28.70 -31.02
CA VAL A 884 -26.88 27.43 -30.36
C VAL A 884 -28.04 26.80 -29.59
N PRO A 885 -28.07 25.47 -29.38
CA PRO A 885 -29.01 24.84 -28.44
C PRO A 885 -28.73 25.25 -26.99
N LYS A 886 -29.74 25.22 -26.13
CA LYS A 886 -29.59 25.54 -24.68
C LYS A 886 -28.71 24.51 -23.95
N GLU A 887 -28.70 23.29 -24.45
CA GLU A 887 -27.97 22.14 -23.93
C GLU A 887 -26.53 22.04 -24.46
N GLY A 888 -26.19 22.85 -25.47
CA GLY A 888 -24.95 22.82 -26.24
C GLY A 888 -25.03 21.97 -27.52
N PRO A 889 -23.94 21.85 -28.31
CA PRO A 889 -22.64 22.48 -28.06
C PRO A 889 -22.68 24.01 -28.18
N TYR A 890 -21.96 24.71 -27.31
CA TYR A 890 -22.00 26.16 -27.16
C TYR A 890 -20.97 26.92 -28.00
N LYS A 891 -20.11 26.22 -28.75
CA LYS A 891 -18.97 26.76 -29.51
C LYS A 891 -18.76 25.99 -30.82
N THR A 892 -18.15 26.66 -31.80
CA THR A 892 -17.74 26.03 -33.07
C THR A 892 -16.59 25.05 -32.87
N ASP A 893 -16.45 24.08 -33.77
CA ASP A 893 -15.41 23.04 -33.64
C ASP A 893 -13.97 23.59 -33.67
N HIS A 894 -13.75 24.68 -34.42
CA HIS A 894 -12.46 25.39 -34.50
C HIS A 894 -12.25 26.42 -33.38
N TYR A 895 -13.20 26.60 -32.47
CA TYR A 895 -13.01 27.46 -31.31
C TYR A 895 -11.93 26.85 -30.41
N ARG A 896 -10.94 27.66 -30.01
CA ARG A 896 -9.73 27.11 -29.40
C ARG A 896 -9.99 26.50 -28.02
N TYR A 897 -10.84 27.11 -27.18
CA TYR A 897 -11.36 26.59 -25.91
C TYR A 897 -12.68 27.25 -25.52
#